data_AF-A0A150GF85-F1
#
_entry.id   AF-A0A150GF85-F1
#
_cell.length_a   1.000
_cell.length_b   1.000
_cell.length_c   1.000
_cell.angle_alpha   90.00
_cell.angle_beta   90.00
_cell.angle_gamma   90.00
#
_symmetry.space_group_name_H-M   'P 1'
#
loop_
_entity.id
_entity.type
_entity.pdbx_description
1 polymer ?
#
loop_
_entity_poly.entity_id
_entity_poly.type
_entity_poly.pdbx_seq_one_letter_code
_entity_poly.pdbx_strand_id
1 'polypeptide(L)'
;MVRRGTLLIGSAVAVGAAAVGVGILTYQRTRSAAADPSEGSSKANGIPAEEPVIQAGASQSGSAPAPAESSPPVAAPVDPVAAVLKSNVSLLSNDERALVAGLLELDQGHLFDGWPELGTDDDLKRGLLAQLASLDSSYPGGIAGYVRNARRLLQESKEGVNPYEGYVPSVPTGVRLDFAAPEFLELEAAGLREAGHAAFVLVAGGLGERLGYSGIKVALPCESASGTTFLGLYISYILALQARAGGGRKLPLAIMTSDDTHERTVALLKKHGNFGMEEGQVTLIKQAKVACLTDNAAHLALEGPGGRYGVQTKPHGHGDVHMLLASSGLAKAWLEAGFKWVCFFQDTNALVFRGLLPALGVSAAHDYDVNSLAVPRKAGEAIGAITRLTRSDGQGSLTVNVEYNQLEPLLKAASGGKQGDVNDPATGYSPYPGNINQLVLKLSSYVPQLEASGGVISEFVNPKYKDATKTAFKSSTRLECMMQDYPKALPPSAKVGFTTINQVWASYSPVKNSPADAAAKFKEGNPTHSATTGELDIYKSHCLALAQMAGAALPSPLPSATFNGITSEVHPAVVLSPSFAATLSDVKAKVAPGSVKLAAGSVLLVDGPDVTIAGPLEASRERLRQGGAKAWVVVRGALVVRAVPGARVKLGGLTVENAGWVWQPLAEGEAAPEEERIRGFKVVRKETKELVFDKPGDYSVPEAAPAPKPAPAAEPAPAPGPVAEAKPAPAAQTEASVPPADDAAGAAPPVAAAPAAALQAEPAPAEPAAPTDEAAEEDEAEGAGEAEPAAAASVPATASSGSGLSADAKPFVPGASSPTATPPKASTSSGSKSSKKKKGKGR
;
A
#
# COMPACT_ATOMS: atom_id res chain seq x y z
N MET A 1 56.01 -36.78 0.11
CA MET A 1 56.56 -35.79 -0.84
C MET A 1 55.56 -34.63 -0.91
N VAL A 2 55.89 -33.35 -0.73
CA VAL A 2 56.94 -32.52 -1.39
C VAL A 2 56.54 -32.28 -2.85
N ARG A 3 56.21 -31.06 -3.34
CA ARG A 3 56.44 -29.70 -2.79
C ARG A 3 55.52 -28.64 -3.44
N ARG A 4 55.11 -27.62 -2.65
CA ARG A 4 54.82 -26.19 -3.00
C ARG A 4 53.74 -25.87 -4.08
N GLY A 5 53.05 -24.72 -3.98
CA GLY A 5 53.12 -23.72 -2.90
C GLY A 5 52.21 -22.50 -3.11
N THR A 6 51.93 -21.80 -2.00
CA THR A 6 51.11 -20.59 -1.89
C THR A 6 51.81 -19.35 -2.47
N LEU A 7 51.04 -18.41 -3.03
CA LEU A 7 51.33 -16.98 -2.86
C LEU A 7 50.04 -16.15 -2.86
N LEU A 8 50.01 -15.10 -2.05
CA LEU A 8 48.84 -14.26 -1.79
C LEU A 8 49.30 -12.78 -1.78
N ILE A 9 49.20 -12.10 -2.92
CA ILE A 9 49.48 -10.66 -3.13
C ILE A 9 48.53 -10.20 -4.26
N GLY A 10 47.91 -9.02 -4.27
CA GLY A 10 48.00 -7.92 -3.31
C GLY A 10 48.27 -6.55 -3.97
N SER A 11 47.50 -6.19 -5.00
CA SER A 11 47.52 -4.87 -5.65
C SER A 11 46.07 -4.47 -5.96
N ALA A 12 45.54 -3.36 -5.46
CA ALA A 12 45.90 -1.97 -5.80
C ALA A 12 45.58 -1.63 -7.27
N VAL A 13 44.34 -1.17 -7.51
CA VAL A 13 43.92 -0.50 -8.75
C VAL A 13 43.94 1.00 -8.50
N ALA A 14 44.50 1.76 -9.43
CA ALA A 14 44.82 3.18 -9.23
C ALA A 14 43.60 4.11 -9.32
N VAL A 15 43.66 5.23 -8.59
CA VAL A 15 42.77 6.38 -8.78
C VAL A 15 43.08 7.04 -10.12
N GLY A 16 42.33 6.69 -11.15
CA GLY A 16 42.42 7.31 -12.47
C GLY A 16 41.69 8.66 -12.50
N ALA A 17 42.43 9.76 -12.34
CA ALA A 17 41.89 11.11 -12.44
C ALA A 17 41.51 11.44 -13.91
N ALA A 18 40.26 11.18 -14.28
CA ALA A 18 39.72 11.55 -15.59
C ALA A 18 39.43 13.07 -15.65
N ALA A 19 40.31 13.83 -16.29
CA ALA A 19 40.11 15.26 -16.52
C ALA A 19 38.97 15.50 -17.51
N VAL A 20 37.79 15.90 -17.02
CA VAL A 20 36.67 16.33 -17.85
C VAL A 20 36.98 17.70 -18.44
N GLY A 21 37.34 17.74 -19.73
CA GLY A 21 37.58 18.98 -20.45
C GLY A 21 36.31 19.81 -20.60
N VAL A 22 36.30 21.02 -20.03
CA VAL A 22 35.16 21.95 -20.11
C VAL A 22 35.03 22.50 -21.54
N GLY A 23 34.15 21.89 -22.33
CA GLY A 23 33.79 22.36 -23.66
C GLY A 23 32.91 23.61 -23.58
N ILE A 24 33.50 24.80 -23.66
CA ILE A 24 32.77 26.07 -23.63
C ILE A 24 31.98 26.27 -24.95
N LEU A 25 30.70 25.92 -24.92
CA LEU A 25 29.76 26.20 -26.00
C LEU A 25 29.26 27.65 -25.91
N THR A 26 29.91 28.55 -26.65
CA THR A 26 29.55 29.97 -26.72
C THR A 26 28.24 30.19 -27.49
N TYR A 27 27.12 30.37 -26.77
CA TYR A 27 25.81 30.63 -27.35
C TYR A 27 25.69 32.09 -27.85
N GLN A 28 26.04 32.34 -29.11
CA GLN A 28 25.95 33.68 -29.70
C GLN A 28 24.49 34.10 -29.97
N ARG A 29 24.00 35.11 -29.24
CA ARG A 29 22.75 35.81 -29.56
C ARG A 29 22.91 36.66 -30.82
N THR A 30 22.50 36.15 -31.97
CA THR A 30 22.31 36.94 -33.19
C THR A 30 21.03 37.79 -33.08
N ARG A 31 21.19 39.07 -32.74
CA ARG A 31 20.16 40.08 -33.07
C ARG A 31 20.19 40.28 -34.58
N SER A 32 19.03 40.15 -35.24
CA SER A 32 18.79 40.69 -36.59
C SER A 32 17.72 41.77 -36.49
N ALA A 33 17.86 42.83 -37.28
CA ALA A 33 16.94 43.97 -37.31
C ALA A 33 16.85 44.55 -38.72
N ALA A 34 15.65 45.06 -39.05
CA ALA A 34 15.31 45.84 -40.24
C ALA A 34 15.50 45.18 -41.62
N ALA A 35 14.38 44.82 -42.25
CA ALA A 35 14.10 45.11 -43.66
C ALA A 35 12.57 45.19 -43.87
N ASP A 36 12.07 46.36 -44.23
CA ASP A 36 10.75 46.58 -44.84
C ASP A 36 10.89 46.41 -46.37
N PRO A 37 9.89 45.91 -47.12
CA PRO A 37 9.12 46.87 -47.92
C PRO A 37 7.64 46.50 -48.20
N SER A 38 6.74 47.38 -47.76
CA SER A 38 5.71 48.09 -48.57
C SER A 38 4.56 47.37 -49.33
N GLU A 39 3.44 48.12 -49.42
CA GLU A 39 2.26 48.01 -50.33
C GLU A 39 1.14 46.99 -50.02
N GLY A 40 -0.11 47.49 -50.07
CA GLY A 40 -1.35 46.69 -49.92
C GLY A 40 -2.55 47.49 -49.35
N SER A 41 -3.41 48.05 -50.21
CA SER A 41 -4.59 48.85 -49.81
C SER A 41 -5.79 47.97 -49.35
N SER A 42 -6.79 48.43 -48.57
CA SER A 42 -7.67 49.57 -48.85
C SER A 42 -8.80 49.77 -47.79
N LYS A 43 -9.41 50.98 -47.78
CA LYS A 43 -10.74 51.38 -47.21
C LYS A 43 -10.98 51.20 -45.69
N ALA A 44 -11.27 52.20 -44.84
CA ALA A 44 -11.90 53.54 -44.87
C ALA A 44 -13.39 53.61 -44.45
N ASN A 45 -13.64 54.24 -43.28
CA ASN A 45 -14.84 54.92 -42.74
C ASN A 45 -14.59 55.13 -41.22
N GLY A 46 -14.87 56.25 -40.54
CA GLY A 46 -15.37 57.57 -40.94
C GLY A 46 -15.02 58.65 -39.87
N ILE A 47 -15.34 59.93 -40.16
CA ILE A 47 -14.91 61.20 -39.50
C ILE A 47 -16.19 61.93 -38.96
N PRO A 48 -16.20 62.94 -38.04
CA PRO A 48 -15.11 63.74 -37.38
C PRO A 48 -15.18 63.84 -35.83
N ALA A 49 -14.20 64.57 -35.27
CA ALA A 49 -14.39 65.53 -34.17
C ALA A 49 -13.62 66.84 -34.50
N GLU A 50 -13.95 67.98 -33.89
CA GLU A 50 -13.58 69.33 -34.38
C GLU A 50 -12.36 69.97 -33.68
N GLU A 51 -11.66 70.88 -34.37
CA GLU A 51 -10.75 71.88 -33.77
C GLU A 51 -11.54 73.17 -33.40
N PRO A 52 -10.95 74.10 -32.61
CA PRO A 52 -10.22 75.18 -33.29
C PRO A 52 -8.94 75.71 -32.60
N VAL A 53 -8.06 76.25 -33.44
CA VAL A 53 -6.84 77.04 -33.14
C VAL A 53 -7.16 78.41 -32.52
N ILE A 54 -6.22 79.04 -31.78
CA ILE A 54 -5.91 80.50 -31.78
C ILE A 54 -4.47 80.73 -31.22
N GLN A 55 -3.89 81.90 -31.50
CA GLN A 55 -2.43 82.17 -31.53
C GLN A 55 -1.82 82.81 -30.28
N ALA A 56 -0.49 82.93 -30.30
CA ALA A 56 0.38 83.46 -29.25
C ALA A 56 0.29 84.97 -28.97
N GLY A 57 0.78 85.38 -27.79
CA GLY A 57 1.18 86.75 -27.44
C GLY A 57 2.54 86.74 -26.73
N ALA A 58 3.29 87.84 -26.77
CA ALA A 58 4.68 87.90 -26.30
C ALA A 58 4.89 88.93 -25.20
N SER A 59 5.92 88.75 -24.35
CA SER A 59 7.08 89.68 -24.25
C SER A 59 7.89 89.62 -22.93
N GLN A 60 9.18 89.93 -23.08
CA GLN A 60 10.09 90.56 -22.10
C GLN A 60 10.55 89.82 -20.83
N SER A 61 11.59 90.39 -20.23
CA SER A 61 12.57 89.75 -19.34
C SER A 61 12.66 90.44 -17.97
N GLY A 62 12.94 89.64 -16.92
CA GLY A 62 13.22 90.10 -15.56
C GLY A 62 14.44 89.39 -14.98
N SER A 63 15.14 90.04 -14.03
CA SER A 63 16.42 89.59 -13.48
C SER A 63 16.31 88.47 -12.42
N ALA A 64 17.32 87.61 -12.35
CA ALA A 64 17.42 86.54 -11.36
C ALA A 64 17.90 87.04 -9.97
N PRO A 65 17.47 86.39 -8.87
CA PRO A 65 18.14 86.42 -7.57
C PRO A 65 19.19 85.29 -7.42
N ALA A 66 19.98 85.37 -6.35
CA ALA A 66 21.09 84.45 -6.03
C ALA A 66 20.62 83.05 -5.55
N PRO A 67 21.48 82.01 -5.57
CA PRO A 67 21.06 80.64 -5.29
C PRO A 67 20.81 80.38 -3.80
N ALA A 68 19.77 79.59 -3.51
CA ALA A 68 19.60 78.92 -2.22
C ALA A 68 20.39 77.60 -2.20
N GLU A 69 20.86 77.20 -1.02
CA GLU A 69 21.67 75.99 -0.85
C GLU A 69 20.86 74.72 -1.14
N SER A 70 21.46 73.79 -1.88
CA SER A 70 20.83 72.50 -2.18
C SER A 70 20.90 71.57 -0.98
N SER A 71 19.76 71.26 -0.37
CA SER A 71 19.62 70.12 0.53
C SER A 71 20.21 68.86 -0.12
N PRO A 72 20.92 67.98 0.63
CA PRO A 72 21.39 66.73 0.07
C PRO A 72 20.20 65.89 -0.43
N PRO A 73 20.37 65.08 -1.50
CA PRO A 73 19.30 64.25 -2.00
C PRO A 73 18.85 63.28 -0.90
N VAL A 74 17.54 63.29 -0.61
CA VAL A 74 16.93 62.29 0.27
C VAL A 74 17.24 60.93 -0.33
N ALA A 75 18.03 60.12 0.39
CA ALA A 75 18.37 58.78 -0.06
C ALA A 75 17.07 57.99 -0.26
N ALA A 76 16.95 57.32 -1.41
CA ALA A 76 15.84 56.42 -1.66
C ALA A 76 15.73 55.41 -0.49
N PRO A 77 14.52 55.06 -0.02
CA PRO A 77 14.36 54.14 1.09
C PRO A 77 15.08 52.83 0.78
N VAL A 78 16.13 52.54 1.54
CA VAL A 78 16.92 51.33 1.36
C VAL A 78 16.04 50.16 1.77
N ASP A 79 15.86 49.19 0.88
CA ASP A 79 15.19 47.93 1.19
C ASP A 79 15.85 47.33 2.45
N PRO A 80 15.11 47.13 3.56
CA PRO A 80 15.67 46.64 4.80
C PRO A 80 16.24 45.22 4.64
N VAL A 81 15.64 44.40 3.78
CA VAL A 81 16.13 43.03 3.50
C VAL A 81 17.45 43.09 2.74
N ALA A 82 17.56 43.95 1.72
CA ALA A 82 18.84 44.19 1.02
C ALA A 82 19.93 44.77 1.93
N ALA A 83 19.58 45.63 2.90
CA ALA A 83 20.53 46.15 3.89
C ALA A 83 21.05 45.04 4.82
N VAL A 84 20.15 44.20 5.33
CA VAL A 84 20.45 43.08 6.22
C VAL A 84 21.26 41.97 5.52
N LEU A 85 20.93 41.64 4.27
CA LEU A 85 21.72 40.70 3.46
C LEU A 85 23.09 41.26 3.10
N LYS A 86 23.24 42.59 2.96
CA LYS A 86 24.52 43.26 2.71
C LYS A 86 25.43 43.27 3.94
N SER A 87 24.90 43.42 5.17
CA SER A 87 25.71 43.29 6.39
C SER A 87 26.12 41.85 6.67
N ASN A 88 25.28 40.88 6.29
CA ASN A 88 25.54 39.44 6.42
C ASN A 88 26.25 38.81 5.20
N VAL A 89 26.71 39.59 4.22
CA VAL A 89 27.17 39.10 2.91
C VAL A 89 28.36 38.13 2.99
N SER A 90 29.19 38.23 4.02
CA SER A 90 30.33 37.32 4.26
C SER A 90 29.93 35.93 4.75
N LEU A 91 28.67 35.70 5.13
CA LEU A 91 28.17 34.37 5.48
C LEU A 91 27.91 33.50 4.26
N LEU A 92 27.34 34.09 3.21
CA LEU A 92 26.91 33.40 2.00
C LEU A 92 28.11 33.01 1.11
N SER A 93 28.09 31.81 0.56
CA SER A 93 28.84 31.41 -0.63
C SER A 93 28.28 32.07 -1.91
N ASN A 94 28.95 31.89 -3.05
CA ASN A 94 28.47 32.47 -4.32
C ASN A 94 27.20 31.80 -4.84
N ASP A 95 27.00 30.51 -4.57
CA ASP A 95 25.80 29.79 -4.98
C ASP A 95 24.61 30.16 -4.08
N GLU A 96 24.85 30.33 -2.77
CA GLU A 96 23.85 30.89 -1.84
C GLU A 96 23.47 32.33 -2.19
N ARG A 97 24.40 33.17 -2.69
CA ARG A 97 24.04 34.51 -3.23
C ARG A 97 23.07 34.42 -4.40
N ALA A 98 23.29 33.49 -5.33
CA ALA A 98 22.43 33.30 -6.49
C ALA A 98 21.04 32.78 -6.09
N LEU A 99 21.00 31.82 -5.16
CA LEU A 99 19.77 31.28 -4.58
C LEU A 99 18.95 32.36 -3.85
N VAL A 100 19.61 33.15 -2.99
CA VAL A 100 18.97 34.28 -2.28
C VAL A 100 18.48 35.34 -3.25
N ALA A 101 19.24 35.70 -4.28
CA ALA A 101 18.79 36.64 -5.31
C ALA A 101 17.53 36.13 -6.04
N GLY A 102 17.52 34.86 -6.47
CA GLY A 102 16.34 34.25 -7.10
C GLY A 102 15.13 34.10 -6.18
N LEU A 103 15.34 34.02 -4.86
CA LEU A 103 14.28 34.06 -3.85
C LEU A 103 13.73 35.49 -3.67
N LEU A 104 14.58 36.53 -3.70
CA LEU A 104 14.14 37.93 -3.68
C LEU A 104 13.34 38.31 -4.94
N GLU A 105 13.78 37.86 -6.13
CA GLU A 105 13.00 37.99 -7.38
C GLU A 105 11.63 37.31 -7.33
N LEU A 106 11.42 36.40 -6.37
CA LEU A 106 10.17 35.69 -6.12
C LEU A 106 9.46 36.16 -4.83
N ASP A 107 9.76 37.36 -4.34
CA ASP A 107 9.09 38.00 -3.20
C ASP A 107 9.26 37.25 -1.86
N GLN A 108 10.36 36.50 -1.71
CA GLN A 108 10.64 35.69 -0.50
C GLN A 108 11.54 36.42 0.51
N GLY A 109 11.51 37.75 0.52
CA GLY A 109 12.39 38.59 1.36
C GLY A 109 12.19 38.39 2.87
N HIS A 110 10.99 37.97 3.28
CA HIS A 110 10.62 37.69 4.67
C HIS A 110 11.43 36.55 5.31
N LEU A 111 12.12 35.72 4.52
CA LEU A 111 13.05 34.68 5.01
C LEU A 111 14.34 35.26 5.61
N PHE A 112 14.68 36.50 5.23
CA PHE A 112 15.92 37.19 5.63
C PHE A 112 15.66 38.46 6.43
N ASP A 113 14.39 38.86 6.58
CA ASP A 113 13.99 40.02 7.37
C ASP A 113 14.34 39.85 8.85
N GLY A 114 14.72 40.95 9.50
CA GLY A 114 15.09 40.98 10.91
C GLY A 114 16.26 40.07 11.31
N TRP A 115 17.08 39.56 10.37
CA TRP A 115 18.35 38.92 10.75
C TRP A 115 19.26 39.97 11.44
N PRO A 116 19.94 39.61 12.55
CA PRO A 116 20.89 40.50 13.21
C PRO A 116 22.18 40.67 12.40
N GLU A 117 23.06 41.56 12.86
CA GLU A 117 24.39 41.75 12.28
C GLU A 117 25.27 40.47 12.36
N LEU A 118 26.39 40.51 11.66
CA LEU A 118 27.40 39.45 11.64
C LEU A 118 27.90 39.13 13.06
N GLY A 119 28.11 37.85 13.36
CA GLY A 119 28.54 37.36 14.67
C GLY A 119 27.41 37.06 15.65
N THR A 120 26.15 37.29 15.26
CA THR A 120 24.95 36.94 16.06
C THR A 120 24.08 35.96 15.26
N ASP A 121 23.70 34.82 15.85
CA ASP A 121 22.90 33.76 15.20
C ASP A 121 23.49 33.19 13.88
N ASP A 122 24.77 33.43 13.57
CA ASP A 122 25.37 33.10 12.26
C ASP A 122 25.25 31.62 11.88
N ASP A 123 25.34 30.69 12.84
CA ASP A 123 25.15 29.25 12.60
C ASP A 123 23.69 28.92 12.26
N LEU A 124 22.71 29.66 12.79
CA LEU A 124 21.30 29.51 12.46
C LEU A 124 20.98 30.10 11.08
N LYS A 125 21.56 31.28 10.75
CA LYS A 125 21.51 31.86 9.39
C LYS A 125 22.07 30.87 8.35
N ARG A 126 23.20 30.22 8.67
CA ARG A 126 23.79 29.14 7.85
C ARG A 126 22.88 27.90 7.77
N GLY A 127 22.23 27.53 8.87
CA GLY A 127 21.22 26.47 8.88
C GLY A 127 20.09 26.72 7.87
N LEU A 128 19.53 27.94 7.84
CA LEU A 128 18.49 28.32 6.89
C LEU A 128 19.01 28.27 5.44
N LEU A 129 20.19 28.82 5.17
CA LEU A 129 20.79 28.80 3.82
C LEU A 129 21.04 27.37 3.31
N ALA A 130 21.60 26.50 4.16
CA ALA A 130 21.80 25.08 3.85
C ALA A 130 20.48 24.33 3.63
N GLN A 131 19.44 24.66 4.39
CA GLN A 131 18.10 24.09 4.19
C GLN A 131 17.49 24.55 2.85
N LEU A 132 17.63 25.83 2.49
CA LEU A 132 17.16 26.37 1.21
C LEU A 132 17.91 25.73 0.03
N ALA A 133 19.22 25.52 0.13
CA ALA A 133 20.01 24.83 -0.90
C ALA A 133 19.64 23.33 -1.03
N SER A 134 19.30 22.68 0.08
CA SER A 134 18.77 21.30 0.09
C SER A 134 17.40 21.21 -0.59
N LEU A 135 16.51 22.17 -0.32
CA LEU A 135 15.20 22.28 -0.97
C LEU A 135 15.32 22.60 -2.47
N ASP A 136 16.26 23.45 -2.86
CA ASP A 136 16.52 23.79 -4.26
C ASP A 136 17.05 22.59 -5.06
N SER A 137 18.05 21.89 -4.51
CA SER A 137 18.62 20.70 -5.16
C SER A 137 17.69 19.48 -5.17
N SER A 138 16.67 19.43 -4.29
CA SER A 138 15.73 18.31 -4.18
C SER A 138 14.49 18.40 -5.08
N TYR A 139 14.23 19.54 -5.73
CA TYR A 139 13.00 19.76 -6.52
C TYR A 139 13.29 20.09 -8.00
N PRO A 140 12.57 19.50 -8.98
CA PRO A 140 12.74 19.77 -10.41
C PRO A 140 12.59 21.25 -10.79
N GLY A 141 13.70 21.90 -11.16
CA GLY A 141 13.73 23.33 -11.49
C GLY A 141 13.91 24.27 -10.29
N GLY A 142 14.34 23.73 -9.15
CA GLY A 142 14.72 24.50 -7.97
C GLY A 142 13.54 24.94 -7.09
N ILE A 143 13.86 25.51 -5.93
CA ILE A 143 12.88 26.14 -5.03
C ILE A 143 12.20 27.32 -5.72
N ALA A 144 12.90 27.96 -6.66
CA ALA A 144 12.35 28.96 -7.56
C ALA A 144 11.31 28.36 -8.53
N GLY A 145 11.52 27.13 -9.02
CA GLY A 145 10.54 26.36 -9.79
C GLY A 145 9.32 26.03 -8.94
N TYR A 146 9.54 25.53 -7.72
CA TYR A 146 8.49 25.21 -6.74
C TYR A 146 7.58 26.41 -6.45
N VAL A 147 8.14 27.57 -6.09
CA VAL A 147 7.36 28.80 -5.80
C VAL A 147 6.56 29.27 -7.02
N ARG A 148 7.13 29.21 -8.23
CA ARG A 148 6.40 29.57 -9.47
C ARG A 148 5.23 28.61 -9.76
N ASN A 149 5.45 27.31 -9.59
CA ASN A 149 4.40 26.30 -9.76
C ASN A 149 3.30 26.46 -8.69
N ALA A 150 3.71 26.76 -7.46
CA ALA A 150 2.81 27.02 -6.34
C ALA A 150 1.92 28.24 -6.54
N ARG A 151 2.45 29.37 -7.04
CA ARG A 151 1.64 30.56 -7.39
C ARG A 151 0.54 30.21 -8.40
N ARG A 152 0.88 29.46 -9.45
CA ARG A 152 -0.07 28.99 -10.45
C ARG A 152 -1.16 28.09 -9.84
N LEU A 153 -0.76 27.03 -9.15
CA LEU A 153 -1.69 26.06 -8.55
C LEU A 153 -2.58 26.67 -7.45
N LEU A 154 -2.06 27.63 -6.67
CA LEU A 154 -2.84 28.35 -5.67
C LEU A 154 -3.87 29.28 -6.31
N GLN A 155 -3.52 29.98 -7.39
CA GLN A 155 -4.47 30.80 -8.13
C GLN A 155 -5.57 29.95 -8.77
N GLU A 156 -5.23 28.84 -9.44
CA GLU A 156 -6.19 27.88 -10.00
C GLU A 156 -7.14 27.31 -8.91
N SER A 157 -6.60 26.96 -7.74
CA SER A 157 -7.36 26.47 -6.57
C SER A 157 -8.26 27.55 -5.95
N LYS A 158 -7.82 28.81 -5.98
CA LYS A 158 -8.58 29.98 -5.52
C LYS A 158 -9.75 30.29 -6.45
N GLU A 159 -9.50 30.33 -7.76
CA GLU A 159 -10.50 30.53 -8.80
C GLU A 159 -11.47 29.35 -8.92
N GLY A 160 -11.03 28.14 -8.56
CA GLY A 160 -11.84 26.92 -8.64
C GLY A 160 -11.79 26.26 -10.04
N VAL A 161 -10.68 26.44 -10.75
CA VAL A 161 -10.44 25.85 -12.08
C VAL A 161 -10.61 24.33 -12.01
N ASN A 162 -11.46 23.78 -12.87
CA ASN A 162 -11.70 22.35 -12.94
C ASN A 162 -10.63 21.70 -13.86
N PRO A 163 -9.74 20.83 -13.35
CA PRO A 163 -8.70 20.18 -14.17
C PRO A 163 -9.27 19.22 -15.24
N TYR A 164 -10.58 18.94 -15.20
CA TYR A 164 -11.30 18.13 -16.17
C TYR A 164 -12.38 18.94 -16.93
N GLU A 165 -12.26 20.27 -17.00
CA GLU A 165 -13.10 21.08 -17.87
C GLU A 165 -12.97 20.65 -19.34
N GLY A 166 -14.08 20.65 -20.08
CA GLY A 166 -14.13 20.15 -21.45
C GLY A 166 -14.10 18.62 -21.60
N TYR A 167 -13.97 17.85 -20.52
CA TYR A 167 -14.06 16.38 -20.56
C TYR A 167 -15.46 15.85 -20.22
N VAL A 168 -15.88 14.86 -20.99
CA VAL A 168 -17.05 14.01 -20.69
C VAL A 168 -16.55 12.71 -20.03
N PRO A 169 -16.96 12.43 -18.77
CA PRO A 169 -16.65 11.17 -18.09
C PRO A 169 -17.53 10.03 -18.60
N SER A 170 -16.94 8.84 -18.71
CA SER A 170 -17.62 7.56 -18.89
C SER A 170 -16.97 6.49 -18.04
N VAL A 171 -17.71 5.41 -17.73
CA VAL A 171 -17.11 4.20 -17.15
C VAL A 171 -16.05 3.68 -18.15
N PRO A 172 -14.83 3.34 -17.71
CA PRO A 172 -13.81 2.76 -18.59
C PRO A 172 -14.10 1.28 -18.91
N THR A 173 -13.42 0.77 -19.93
CA THR A 173 -13.32 -0.68 -20.17
C THR A 173 -12.21 -1.27 -19.29
N GLY A 174 -12.50 -2.36 -18.60
CA GLY A 174 -11.56 -3.11 -17.76
C GLY A 174 -12.17 -4.44 -17.33
N VAL A 175 -11.40 -5.27 -16.64
CA VAL A 175 -11.80 -6.62 -16.24
C VAL A 175 -12.43 -6.59 -14.86
N ARG A 176 -13.50 -7.38 -14.63
CA ARG A 176 -14.12 -7.59 -13.31
C ARG A 176 -14.09 -9.08 -12.98
N LEU A 177 -13.55 -9.44 -11.82
CA LEU A 177 -13.33 -10.82 -11.41
C LEU A 177 -14.04 -11.13 -10.10
N ASP A 178 -14.76 -12.25 -10.10
CA ASP A 178 -15.27 -12.87 -8.88
C ASP A 178 -14.22 -13.80 -8.27
N PHE A 179 -13.97 -13.64 -6.98
CA PHE A 179 -13.06 -14.47 -6.20
C PHE A 179 -13.39 -15.96 -6.37
N ALA A 180 -12.36 -16.79 -6.56
CA ALA A 180 -12.45 -18.23 -6.81
C ALA A 180 -13.20 -18.67 -8.10
N ALA A 181 -13.71 -17.75 -8.92
CA ALA A 181 -14.31 -18.09 -10.21
C ALA A 181 -13.25 -18.64 -11.21
N PRO A 182 -13.66 -19.40 -12.25
CA PRO A 182 -12.71 -19.99 -13.20
C PRO A 182 -11.77 -18.97 -13.86
N GLU A 183 -12.31 -17.80 -14.26
CA GLU A 183 -11.54 -16.70 -14.87
C GLU A 183 -10.54 -16.07 -13.87
N PHE A 184 -10.93 -15.91 -12.61
CA PHE A 184 -10.01 -15.47 -11.54
C PHE A 184 -8.84 -16.45 -11.39
N LEU A 185 -9.11 -17.77 -11.41
CA LEU A 185 -8.06 -18.79 -11.28
C LEU A 185 -7.15 -18.85 -12.51
N GLU A 186 -7.70 -18.67 -13.72
CA GLU A 186 -6.93 -18.59 -14.96
C GLU A 186 -5.98 -17.38 -14.97
N LEU A 187 -6.48 -16.21 -14.53
CA LEU A 187 -5.71 -14.98 -14.47
C LEU A 187 -4.73 -14.95 -13.28
N GLU A 188 -5.07 -15.53 -12.13
CA GLU A 188 -4.14 -15.77 -11.01
C GLU A 188 -2.98 -16.65 -11.49
N ALA A 189 -3.27 -17.73 -12.24
CA ALA A 189 -2.25 -18.58 -12.84
C ALA A 189 -1.46 -17.90 -13.97
N ALA A 190 -2.04 -16.94 -14.70
CA ALA A 190 -1.33 -16.11 -15.68
C ALA A 190 -0.37 -15.12 -15.01
N GLY A 191 -0.85 -14.39 -14.00
CA GLY A 191 -0.02 -13.49 -13.20
C GLY A 191 1.08 -14.20 -12.45
N LEU A 192 0.86 -15.43 -11.97
CA LEU A 192 1.92 -16.23 -11.34
C LEU A 192 3.09 -16.53 -12.30
N ARG A 193 2.83 -16.74 -13.60
CA ARG A 193 3.89 -16.92 -14.61
C ARG A 193 4.67 -15.62 -14.84
N GLU A 194 3.98 -14.48 -14.82
CA GLU A 194 4.56 -13.16 -15.06
C GLU A 194 5.22 -12.54 -13.81
N ALA A 195 4.88 -13.00 -12.60
CA ALA A 195 5.51 -12.58 -11.35
C ALA A 195 7.02 -12.86 -11.30
N GLY A 196 7.49 -13.91 -12.00
CA GLY A 196 8.91 -14.18 -12.23
C GLY A 196 9.65 -13.12 -13.07
N HIS A 197 8.90 -12.14 -13.61
CA HIS A 197 9.38 -10.98 -14.36
C HIS A 197 8.90 -9.65 -13.74
N ALA A 198 8.41 -9.65 -12.50
CA ALA A 198 7.97 -8.44 -11.80
C ALA A 198 9.03 -7.93 -10.80
N ALA A 199 9.19 -6.61 -10.77
CA ALA A 199 9.79 -5.88 -9.66
C ALA A 199 8.69 -5.32 -8.74
N PHE A 200 8.98 -5.12 -7.47
CA PHE A 200 8.00 -4.74 -6.44
C PHE A 200 8.33 -3.38 -5.82
N VAL A 201 7.32 -2.57 -5.56
CA VAL A 201 7.46 -1.22 -4.98
C VAL A 201 6.44 -1.02 -3.86
N LEU A 202 6.91 -0.94 -2.62
CA LEU A 202 6.11 -0.66 -1.44
C LEU A 202 6.16 0.84 -1.08
N VAL A 203 5.01 1.48 -0.98
CA VAL A 203 4.87 2.86 -0.48
C VAL A 203 4.67 2.83 1.04
N ALA A 204 5.67 3.28 1.80
CA ALA A 204 5.73 3.21 3.28
C ALA A 204 6.27 4.50 3.94
N GLY A 205 5.98 5.68 3.35
CA GLY A 205 6.40 6.98 3.87
C GLY A 205 5.60 7.53 5.07
N GLY A 206 4.65 6.77 5.63
CA GLY A 206 3.72 7.24 6.67
C GLY A 206 3.81 6.52 8.01
N LEU A 207 3.73 7.30 9.10
CA LEU A 207 3.54 6.81 10.47
C LEU A 207 2.09 6.35 10.72
N GLY A 208 1.90 5.62 11.83
CA GLY A 208 0.59 5.13 12.27
C GLY A 208 -0.26 6.11 13.07
N GLU A 209 0.16 7.38 13.24
CA GLU A 209 -0.38 8.29 14.27
C GLU A 209 -1.90 8.45 14.23
N ARG A 210 -2.50 8.60 13.03
CA ARG A 210 -3.97 8.68 12.86
C ARG A 210 -4.70 7.40 13.31
N LEU A 211 -4.04 6.24 13.31
CA LEU A 211 -4.62 4.99 13.84
C LEU A 211 -4.70 5.00 15.37
N GLY A 212 -3.86 5.81 16.04
CA GLY A 212 -3.49 5.63 17.44
C GLY A 212 -2.26 4.72 17.62
N TYR A 213 -1.33 4.71 16.65
CA TYR A 213 -0.09 3.93 16.69
C TYR A 213 1.15 4.80 16.43
N SER A 214 2.11 4.79 17.35
CA SER A 214 3.33 5.60 17.32
C SER A 214 4.41 5.09 16.33
N GLY A 215 4.30 3.84 15.87
CA GLY A 215 5.28 3.19 15.01
C GLY A 215 5.12 3.45 13.50
N ILE A 216 6.01 2.85 12.70
CA ILE A 216 5.80 2.75 11.24
C ILE A 216 4.73 1.70 10.96
N LYS A 217 3.74 2.02 10.13
CA LYS A 217 2.60 1.12 9.90
C LYS A 217 3.00 -0.28 9.42
N VAL A 218 4.08 -0.38 8.62
CA VAL A 218 4.56 -1.66 8.08
C VAL A 218 5.14 -2.61 9.15
N ALA A 219 5.35 -2.12 10.38
CA ALA A 219 5.68 -2.92 11.55
C ALA A 219 4.47 -3.49 12.30
N LEU A 220 3.24 -3.01 12.02
CA LEU A 220 2.03 -3.54 12.65
C LEU A 220 1.83 -5.02 12.29
N PRO A 221 1.39 -5.87 13.24
CA PRO A 221 0.89 -7.20 12.92
C PRO A 221 -0.36 -7.08 12.05
N CYS A 222 -0.34 -7.69 10.86
CA CYS A 222 -1.51 -7.73 9.97
C CYS A 222 -2.65 -8.56 10.58
N GLU A 223 -2.31 -9.54 11.41
CA GLU A 223 -3.22 -10.34 12.23
C GLU A 223 -2.51 -10.80 13.52
N SER A 224 -3.27 -11.15 14.56
CA SER A 224 -2.73 -11.50 15.88
C SER A 224 -2.50 -13.00 16.11
N ALA A 225 -2.85 -13.89 15.17
CA ALA A 225 -2.66 -15.33 15.35
C ALA A 225 -1.21 -15.76 15.04
N SER A 226 -0.66 -15.37 13.89
CA SER A 226 0.78 -15.55 13.61
C SER A 226 1.61 -14.39 14.17
N GLY A 227 1.05 -13.17 14.22
CA GLY A 227 1.77 -11.96 14.62
C GLY A 227 2.70 -11.44 13.53
N THR A 228 2.50 -11.87 12.28
CA THR A 228 3.31 -11.45 11.13
C THR A 228 3.10 -9.97 10.84
N THR A 229 4.18 -9.20 10.66
CA THR A 229 4.07 -7.78 10.31
C THR A 229 3.69 -7.60 8.84
N PHE A 230 3.07 -6.47 8.46
CA PHE A 230 2.77 -6.18 7.04
C PHE A 230 4.01 -6.31 6.15
N LEU A 231 5.18 -5.78 6.56
CA LEU A 231 6.43 -5.93 5.81
C LEU A 231 6.85 -7.41 5.67
N GLY A 232 6.77 -8.19 6.74
CA GLY A 232 7.08 -9.62 6.72
C GLY A 232 6.13 -10.41 5.81
N LEU A 233 4.84 -10.07 5.81
CA LEU A 233 3.84 -10.66 4.92
C LEU A 233 4.20 -10.37 3.45
N TYR A 234 4.45 -9.12 3.09
CA TYR A 234 4.80 -8.74 1.71
C TYR A 234 6.09 -9.40 1.23
N ILE A 235 7.13 -9.44 2.07
CA ILE A 235 8.38 -10.13 1.74
C ILE A 235 8.15 -11.64 1.59
N SER A 236 7.38 -12.28 2.47
CA SER A 236 7.08 -13.71 2.37
C SER A 236 6.29 -14.06 1.10
N TYR A 237 5.39 -13.19 0.62
CA TYR A 237 4.75 -13.33 -0.69
C TYR A 237 5.77 -13.24 -1.83
N ILE A 238 6.65 -12.24 -1.84
CA ILE A 238 7.66 -12.06 -2.90
C ILE A 238 8.64 -13.25 -2.91
N LEU A 239 9.05 -13.76 -1.75
CA LEU A 239 9.89 -14.96 -1.62
C LEU A 239 9.17 -16.25 -2.09
N ALA A 240 7.87 -16.37 -1.82
CA ALA A 240 7.07 -17.49 -2.32
C ALA A 240 6.90 -17.45 -3.85
N LEU A 241 6.76 -16.26 -4.45
CA LEU A 241 6.74 -16.06 -5.90
C LEU A 241 8.12 -16.34 -6.52
N GLN A 242 9.20 -15.89 -5.86
CA GLN A 242 10.58 -16.14 -6.26
C GLN A 242 10.91 -17.64 -6.33
N ALA A 243 10.52 -18.41 -5.31
CA ALA A 243 10.71 -19.86 -5.29
C ALA A 243 10.01 -20.58 -6.46
N ARG A 244 8.88 -20.02 -6.95
CA ARG A 244 8.08 -20.56 -8.06
C ARG A 244 8.58 -20.14 -9.43
N ALA A 245 9.14 -18.94 -9.56
CA ALA A 245 9.80 -18.47 -10.78
C ALA A 245 11.02 -19.35 -11.13
N GLY A 246 11.70 -19.89 -10.12
CA GLY A 246 12.82 -20.81 -10.31
C GLY A 246 14.06 -20.11 -10.87
N GLY A 247 14.98 -20.90 -11.43
CA GLY A 247 16.20 -20.41 -12.10
C GLY A 247 17.17 -19.62 -11.21
N GLY A 248 16.92 -19.52 -9.91
CA GLY A 248 17.73 -18.72 -8.97
C GLY A 248 17.53 -17.21 -9.08
N ARG A 249 16.58 -16.71 -9.89
CA ARG A 249 16.33 -15.27 -10.05
C ARG A 249 15.87 -14.67 -8.72
N LYS A 250 16.34 -13.47 -8.36
CA LYS A 250 15.85 -12.70 -7.21
C LYS A 250 14.80 -11.70 -7.66
N LEU A 251 13.70 -11.58 -6.91
CA LEU A 251 12.63 -10.61 -7.20
C LEU A 251 12.85 -9.35 -6.35
N PRO A 252 13.19 -8.19 -6.95
CA PRO A 252 13.61 -7.02 -6.19
C PRO A 252 12.43 -6.29 -5.56
N LEU A 253 12.66 -5.71 -4.38
CA LEU A 253 11.70 -4.88 -3.65
C LEU A 253 12.30 -3.49 -3.39
N ALA A 254 11.75 -2.46 -4.01
CA ALA A 254 11.95 -1.09 -3.55
C ALA A 254 10.95 -0.76 -2.43
N ILE A 255 11.40 -0.03 -1.41
CA ILE A 255 10.52 0.52 -0.37
C ILE A 255 10.72 2.03 -0.33
N MET A 256 9.66 2.78 -0.65
CA MET A 256 9.66 4.22 -0.46
C MET A 256 9.39 4.58 0.99
N THR A 257 10.29 5.36 1.57
CA THR A 257 10.31 5.79 2.97
C THR A 257 10.35 7.32 3.05
N SER A 258 10.07 7.88 4.22
CA SER A 258 10.28 9.30 4.55
C SER A 258 11.32 9.44 5.65
N ASP A 259 11.76 10.65 5.99
CA ASP A 259 12.62 10.88 7.18
C ASP A 259 12.03 10.23 8.45
N ASP A 260 10.70 10.27 8.55
CA ASP A 260 9.95 9.82 9.72
C ASP A 260 9.82 8.27 9.76
N THR A 261 10.05 7.57 8.63
CA THR A 261 9.98 6.10 8.53
C THR A 261 11.28 5.39 8.17
N HIS A 262 12.31 6.08 7.65
CA HIS A 262 13.51 5.45 7.07
C HIS A 262 14.30 4.60 8.08
N GLU A 263 14.86 5.22 9.12
CA GLU A 263 15.67 4.52 10.14
C GLU A 263 14.88 3.41 10.86
N ARG A 264 13.59 3.64 11.08
CA ARG A 264 12.69 2.65 11.67
C ARG A 264 12.50 1.44 10.73
N THR A 265 12.49 1.65 9.41
CA THR A 265 12.41 0.59 8.40
C THR A 265 13.74 -0.17 8.27
N VAL A 266 14.88 0.54 8.31
CA VAL A 266 16.23 -0.07 8.40
C VAL A 266 16.33 -0.97 9.64
N ALA A 267 15.90 -0.47 10.81
CA ALA A 267 15.89 -1.23 12.06
C ALA A 267 14.98 -2.46 12.00
N LEU A 268 13.79 -2.35 11.39
CA LEU A 268 12.85 -3.46 11.21
C LEU A 268 13.43 -4.56 10.29
N LEU A 269 14.00 -4.19 9.15
CA LEU A 269 14.67 -5.13 8.23
C LEU A 269 15.84 -5.83 8.92
N LYS A 270 16.72 -5.06 9.59
CA LYS A 270 17.89 -5.59 10.31
C LYS A 270 17.49 -6.54 11.45
N LYS A 271 16.47 -6.19 12.24
CA LYS A 271 15.94 -7.01 13.35
C LYS A 271 15.47 -8.40 12.88
N HIS A 272 14.93 -8.50 11.67
CA HIS A 272 14.36 -9.73 11.12
C HIS A 272 15.21 -10.35 10.00
N GLY A 273 16.48 -9.95 9.83
CA GLY A 273 17.38 -10.51 8.81
C GLY A 273 16.83 -10.38 7.39
N ASN A 274 16.33 -9.18 7.04
CA ASN A 274 15.61 -8.89 5.79
C ASN A 274 14.41 -9.81 5.53
N PHE A 275 13.86 -10.45 6.57
CA PHE A 275 12.80 -11.47 6.49
C PHE A 275 13.13 -12.61 5.51
N GLY A 276 14.42 -12.91 5.29
CA GLY A 276 14.90 -13.94 4.38
C GLY A 276 15.19 -13.49 2.94
N MET A 277 15.07 -12.20 2.62
CA MET A 277 15.61 -11.65 1.38
C MET A 277 17.14 -11.48 1.44
N GLU A 278 17.80 -11.64 0.30
CA GLU A 278 19.26 -11.51 0.21
C GLU A 278 19.73 -10.06 0.27
N GLU A 279 21.02 -9.86 0.56
CA GLU A 279 21.63 -8.52 0.55
C GLU A 279 21.53 -7.90 -0.85
N GLY A 280 21.12 -6.63 -0.91
CA GLY A 280 20.83 -5.93 -2.18
C GLY A 280 19.50 -6.30 -2.86
N GLN A 281 18.72 -7.26 -2.34
CA GLN A 281 17.39 -7.56 -2.87
C GLN A 281 16.32 -6.52 -2.47
N VAL A 282 16.53 -5.84 -1.32
CA VAL A 282 15.69 -4.73 -0.84
C VAL A 282 16.43 -3.41 -1.01
N THR A 283 15.82 -2.45 -1.71
CA THR A 283 16.35 -1.10 -1.89
C THR A 283 15.44 -0.09 -1.19
N LEU A 284 15.97 0.65 -0.20
CA LEU A 284 15.24 1.78 0.36
C LEU A 284 15.46 3.02 -0.51
N ILE A 285 14.37 3.64 -0.94
CA ILE A 285 14.37 4.98 -1.56
C ILE A 285 13.67 5.94 -0.59
N LYS A 286 14.26 7.10 -0.32
CA LYS A 286 13.71 8.07 0.65
C LYS A 286 13.16 9.29 -0.09
N GLN A 287 11.87 9.55 0.05
CA GLN A 287 11.22 10.76 -0.46
C GLN A 287 11.70 11.99 0.31
N ALA A 288 11.79 13.12 -0.36
CA ALA A 288 12.14 14.40 0.27
C ALA A 288 10.91 15.02 0.96
N LYS A 289 11.13 16.11 1.70
CA LYS A 289 10.08 17.01 2.15
C LYS A 289 10.17 18.31 1.34
N VAL A 290 9.03 18.84 0.90
CA VAL A 290 8.93 20.12 0.18
C VAL A 290 8.58 21.25 1.15
N ALA A 291 8.94 22.48 0.77
CA ALA A 291 8.68 23.67 1.55
C ALA A 291 7.17 23.93 1.71
N CYS A 292 6.74 24.31 2.90
CA CYS A 292 5.38 24.74 3.14
C CYS A 292 5.17 26.20 2.69
N LEU A 293 3.90 26.56 2.49
CA LEU A 293 3.45 27.84 1.96
C LEU A 293 2.45 28.45 2.94
N THR A 294 2.64 29.72 3.32
CA THR A 294 1.83 30.38 4.36
C THR A 294 0.59 31.10 3.79
N ASP A 295 0.61 31.47 2.51
CA ASP A 295 -0.47 32.21 1.85
C ASP A 295 -0.58 31.94 0.33
N ASN A 296 -1.53 32.65 -0.30
CA ASN A 296 -1.82 32.59 -1.74
C ASN A 296 -0.70 33.18 -2.64
N ALA A 297 0.20 34.01 -2.10
CA ALA A 297 1.35 34.53 -2.82
C ALA A 297 2.52 33.53 -2.85
N ALA A 298 2.32 32.33 -2.29
CA ALA A 298 3.31 31.27 -2.15
C ALA A 298 4.58 31.72 -1.39
N HIS A 299 4.42 32.58 -0.38
CA HIS A 299 5.50 32.84 0.58
C HIS A 299 5.81 31.55 1.35
N LEU A 300 7.08 31.16 1.37
CA LEU A 300 7.54 29.99 2.11
C LEU A 300 7.26 30.16 3.61
N ALA A 301 6.60 29.18 4.21
CA ALA A 301 6.28 29.21 5.63
C ALA A 301 7.55 28.94 6.45
N LEU A 302 7.91 29.90 7.32
CA LEU A 302 8.87 29.66 8.38
C LEU A 302 8.30 28.71 9.44
N GLU A 303 9.14 28.23 10.35
CA GLU A 303 8.70 27.49 11.53
C GLU A 303 7.93 28.38 12.53
N GLY A 304 7.43 27.78 13.62
CA GLY A 304 6.53 28.43 14.58
C GLY A 304 7.15 29.63 15.34
N PRO A 305 6.43 30.25 16.29
CA PRO A 305 6.87 31.46 16.99
C PRO A 305 8.33 31.38 17.51
N GLY A 306 9.22 32.15 16.91
CA GLY A 306 10.67 32.17 17.18
C GLY A 306 11.53 31.51 16.09
N GLY A 307 10.98 30.60 15.29
CA GLY A 307 11.64 29.80 14.24
C GLY A 307 12.00 30.55 12.96
N ARG A 308 12.61 31.74 13.07
CA ARG A 308 12.99 32.59 11.92
C ARG A 308 14.09 32.01 11.02
N TYR A 309 14.74 30.93 11.45
CA TYR A 309 15.89 30.29 10.79
C TYR A 309 15.58 28.89 10.25
N GLY A 310 14.29 28.53 10.10
CA GLY A 310 13.87 27.27 9.51
C GLY A 310 12.64 27.46 8.61
N VAL A 311 12.65 26.86 7.42
CA VAL A 311 11.47 26.68 6.58
C VAL A 311 10.72 25.45 7.06
N GLN A 312 9.42 25.58 7.33
CA GLN A 312 8.59 24.42 7.61
C GLN A 312 8.48 23.53 6.37
N THR A 313 8.68 22.22 6.51
CA THR A 313 8.57 21.27 5.39
C THR A 313 7.55 20.16 5.67
N LYS A 314 6.99 19.58 4.60
CA LYS A 314 6.04 18.45 4.66
C LYS A 314 6.30 17.48 3.51
N PRO A 315 5.90 16.20 3.62
CA PRO A 315 5.93 15.26 2.51
C PRO A 315 5.18 15.79 1.28
N HIS A 316 5.79 15.62 0.10
CA HIS A 316 5.23 16.00 -1.21
C HIS A 316 4.12 15.06 -1.68
N GLY A 317 3.99 13.87 -1.09
CA GLY A 317 3.01 12.87 -1.47
C GLY A 317 3.65 11.67 -2.17
N HIS A 318 2.86 10.62 -2.38
CA HIS A 318 3.40 9.35 -2.86
C HIS A 318 3.72 9.33 -4.37
N GLY A 319 3.44 10.40 -5.11
CA GLY A 319 3.88 10.54 -6.52
C GLY A 319 5.41 10.60 -6.67
N ASP A 320 6.15 11.02 -5.63
CA ASP A 320 7.62 11.03 -5.57
C ASP A 320 8.24 9.68 -5.94
N VAL A 321 7.51 8.56 -5.76
CA VAL A 321 7.98 7.22 -6.10
C VAL A 321 8.45 7.10 -7.55
N HIS A 322 7.83 7.85 -8.48
CA HIS A 322 8.17 7.85 -9.89
C HIS A 322 9.47 8.62 -10.15
N MET A 323 9.61 9.81 -9.55
CA MET A 323 10.83 10.61 -9.58
C MET A 323 12.02 9.88 -8.96
N LEU A 324 11.83 9.23 -7.79
CA LEU A 324 12.86 8.44 -7.13
C LEU A 324 13.29 7.22 -7.95
N LEU A 325 12.36 6.53 -8.61
CA LEU A 325 12.67 5.40 -9.50
C LEU A 325 13.39 5.82 -10.79
N ALA A 326 13.20 7.07 -11.23
CA ALA A 326 13.92 7.67 -12.34
C ALA A 326 15.34 8.11 -11.92
N SER A 327 15.45 8.94 -10.88
CA SER A 327 16.71 9.56 -10.44
C SER A 327 17.72 8.57 -9.85
N SER A 328 17.25 7.50 -9.19
CA SER A 328 18.10 6.38 -8.76
C SER A 328 18.51 5.43 -9.90
N GLY A 329 17.94 5.57 -11.09
CA GLY A 329 18.09 4.63 -12.20
C GLY A 329 17.46 3.24 -11.94
N LEU A 330 16.80 3.02 -10.81
CA LEU A 330 16.39 1.68 -10.37
C LEU A 330 15.38 1.01 -11.33
N ALA A 331 14.40 1.75 -11.85
CA ALA A 331 13.45 1.21 -12.82
C ALA A 331 14.13 0.84 -14.15
N LYS A 332 15.16 1.59 -14.56
CA LYS A 332 15.97 1.30 -15.75
C LYS A 332 16.82 0.05 -15.55
N ALA A 333 17.50 -0.07 -14.40
CA ALA A 333 18.26 -1.26 -14.04
C ALA A 333 17.39 -2.53 -14.01
N TRP A 334 16.12 -2.44 -13.60
CA TRP A 334 15.17 -3.55 -13.69
C TRP A 334 14.79 -3.92 -15.14
N LEU A 335 14.55 -2.93 -16.01
CA LEU A 335 14.29 -3.19 -17.43
C LEU A 335 15.50 -3.84 -18.11
N GLU A 336 16.71 -3.33 -17.83
CA GLU A 336 17.99 -3.88 -18.34
C GLU A 336 18.27 -5.29 -17.80
N ALA A 337 17.89 -5.59 -16.54
CA ALA A 337 17.92 -6.93 -15.94
C ALA A 337 16.77 -7.85 -16.43
N GLY A 338 15.99 -7.44 -17.43
CA GLY A 338 14.96 -8.25 -18.10
C GLY A 338 13.70 -8.49 -17.26
N PHE A 339 13.37 -7.58 -16.34
CA PHE A 339 12.03 -7.51 -15.74
C PHE A 339 11.07 -6.85 -16.74
N LYS A 340 9.83 -7.30 -16.78
CA LYS A 340 8.77 -6.80 -17.67
C LYS A 340 7.82 -5.84 -16.96
N TRP A 341 7.62 -6.04 -15.66
CA TRP A 341 6.56 -5.41 -14.87
C TRP A 341 7.11 -4.76 -13.62
N VAL A 342 6.44 -3.71 -13.15
CA VAL A 342 6.65 -3.14 -11.82
C VAL A 342 5.30 -3.03 -11.11
N CYS A 343 5.23 -3.56 -9.90
CA CYS A 343 4.01 -3.68 -9.10
C CYS A 343 4.09 -2.78 -7.87
N PHE A 344 3.27 -1.74 -7.83
CA PHE A 344 3.18 -0.77 -6.73
C PHE A 344 2.09 -1.17 -5.74
N PHE A 345 2.36 -1.08 -4.44
CA PHE A 345 1.39 -1.35 -3.37
C PHE A 345 1.61 -0.51 -2.11
N GLN A 346 0.56 -0.42 -1.29
CA GLN A 346 0.47 0.45 -0.11
C GLN A 346 0.80 -0.26 1.20
N ASP A 347 1.12 0.53 2.23
CA ASP A 347 1.61 0.11 3.55
C ASP A 347 0.83 -0.98 4.31
N THR A 348 -0.51 -1.03 4.23
CA THR A 348 -1.36 -1.75 5.20
C THR A 348 -2.50 -2.59 4.62
N ASN A 349 -2.43 -2.97 3.34
CA ASN A 349 -3.41 -3.89 2.74
C ASN A 349 -2.84 -5.33 2.70
N ALA A 350 -3.15 -6.16 3.69
CA ALA A 350 -2.61 -7.52 3.81
C ALA A 350 -2.99 -8.43 2.63
N LEU A 351 -4.15 -8.19 2.03
CA LEU A 351 -4.73 -9.01 0.97
C LEU A 351 -4.31 -8.57 -0.44
N VAL A 352 -3.41 -7.60 -0.57
CA VAL A 352 -2.99 -7.05 -1.86
C VAL A 352 -2.56 -8.11 -2.87
N PHE A 353 -1.77 -9.12 -2.46
CA PHE A 353 -1.27 -10.15 -3.37
C PHE A 353 -2.38 -11.04 -3.96
N ARG A 354 -3.53 -11.19 -3.28
CA ARG A 354 -4.69 -11.94 -3.80
C ARG A 354 -5.36 -11.22 -4.98
N GLY A 355 -5.32 -9.88 -5.03
CA GLY A 355 -5.76 -9.10 -6.19
C GLY A 355 -4.63 -8.84 -7.21
N LEU A 356 -3.40 -8.65 -6.74
CA LEU A 356 -2.25 -8.26 -7.57
C LEU A 356 -1.85 -9.33 -8.58
N LEU A 357 -1.93 -10.62 -8.20
CA LEU A 357 -1.64 -11.72 -9.13
C LEU A 357 -2.64 -11.80 -10.30
N PRO A 358 -3.97 -11.91 -10.10
CA PRO A 358 -4.90 -11.90 -11.24
C PRO A 358 -4.84 -10.59 -12.04
N ALA A 359 -4.61 -9.42 -11.41
CA ALA A 359 -4.41 -8.17 -12.13
C ALA A 359 -3.12 -8.15 -12.98
N LEU A 360 -2.03 -8.76 -12.53
CA LEU A 360 -0.83 -8.96 -13.34
C LEU A 360 -1.12 -9.90 -14.53
N GLY A 361 -1.96 -10.93 -14.33
CA GLY A 361 -2.48 -11.78 -15.40
C GLY A 361 -3.29 -11.00 -16.44
N VAL A 362 -4.20 -10.11 -16.00
CA VAL A 362 -4.96 -9.19 -16.87
C VAL A 362 -4.02 -8.27 -17.64
N SER A 363 -3.00 -7.69 -16.98
CA SER A 363 -2.02 -6.80 -17.62
C SER A 363 -1.29 -7.49 -18.76
N ALA A 364 -0.91 -8.75 -18.59
CA ALA A 364 -0.27 -9.56 -19.61
C ALA A 364 -1.22 -10.01 -20.73
N ALA A 365 -2.48 -10.33 -20.40
CA ALA A 365 -3.49 -10.77 -21.37
C ALA A 365 -3.99 -9.63 -22.29
N HIS A 366 -4.15 -8.42 -21.74
CA HIS A 366 -4.60 -7.23 -22.47
C HIS A 366 -3.44 -6.35 -22.97
N ASP A 367 -2.20 -6.70 -22.63
CA ASP A 367 -0.98 -5.94 -22.94
C ASP A 367 -1.06 -4.48 -22.42
N TYR A 368 -1.59 -4.29 -21.20
CA TYR A 368 -1.74 -2.98 -20.58
C TYR A 368 -0.39 -2.35 -20.24
N ASP A 369 -0.25 -1.05 -20.50
CA ASP A 369 0.87 -0.23 -20.03
C ASP A 369 0.69 0.16 -18.55
N VAL A 370 -0.57 0.37 -18.14
CA VAL A 370 -0.99 0.63 -16.77
C VAL A 370 -2.29 -0.12 -16.49
N ASN A 371 -2.32 -0.86 -15.39
CA ASN A 371 -3.52 -1.51 -14.87
C ASN A 371 -3.70 -1.15 -13.39
N SER A 372 -4.75 -0.37 -13.09
CA SER A 372 -5.11 -0.01 -11.72
C SER A 372 -5.98 -1.08 -11.08
N LEU A 373 -5.61 -1.58 -9.90
CA LEU A 373 -6.50 -2.45 -9.15
C LEU A 373 -7.66 -1.64 -8.56
N ALA A 374 -8.85 -2.25 -8.60
CA ALA A 374 -10.07 -1.64 -8.11
C ALA A 374 -10.96 -2.62 -7.34
N VAL A 375 -11.95 -2.07 -6.64
CA VAL A 375 -13.07 -2.79 -6.01
C VAL A 375 -14.38 -2.03 -6.29
N PRO A 376 -15.56 -2.65 -6.10
CA PRO A 376 -16.81 -1.89 -6.04
C PRO A 376 -16.78 -0.92 -4.86
N ARG A 377 -16.98 0.38 -5.14
CA ARG A 377 -17.12 1.45 -4.13
C ARG A 377 -18.55 1.94 -4.05
N LYS A 378 -18.98 2.47 -2.91
CA LYS A 378 -20.24 3.21 -2.80
C LYS A 378 -20.10 4.61 -3.43
N ALA A 379 -21.19 5.13 -3.95
CA ALA A 379 -21.28 6.54 -4.31
C ALA A 379 -20.97 7.43 -3.09
N GLY A 380 -20.19 8.50 -3.29
CA GLY A 380 -19.70 9.38 -2.23
C GLY A 380 -18.60 8.77 -1.33
N GLU A 381 -18.21 7.51 -1.52
CA GLU A 381 -17.14 6.89 -0.73
C GLU A 381 -15.80 7.57 -0.97
N ALA A 382 -15.02 7.77 0.10
CA ALA A 382 -13.70 8.41 0.12
C ALA A 382 -12.58 7.51 -0.46
N ILE A 383 -12.80 7.09 -1.71
CA ILE A 383 -11.90 6.32 -2.57
C ILE A 383 -12.09 6.91 -3.98
N GLY A 384 -11.00 7.35 -4.62
CA GLY A 384 -11.03 7.83 -6.01
C GLY A 384 -11.51 6.76 -6.98
N ALA A 385 -12.08 7.17 -8.12
CA ALA A 385 -12.70 6.26 -9.07
C ALA A 385 -11.96 6.25 -10.41
N ILE A 386 -11.81 5.07 -11.02
CA ILE A 386 -11.24 4.96 -12.37
C ILE A 386 -12.29 5.40 -13.40
N THR A 387 -11.99 6.48 -14.10
CA THR A 387 -12.89 7.14 -15.06
C THR A 387 -12.19 7.29 -16.40
N ARG A 388 -12.92 7.07 -17.50
CA ARG A 388 -12.48 7.46 -18.85
C ARG A 388 -13.01 8.86 -19.14
N LEU A 389 -12.12 9.81 -19.31
CA LEU A 389 -12.39 11.20 -19.65
C LEU A 389 -12.17 11.37 -21.15
N THR A 390 -13.20 11.79 -21.90
CA THR A 390 -13.08 12.07 -23.35
C THR A 390 -13.29 13.56 -23.61
N ARG A 391 -12.41 14.24 -24.33
CA ARG A 391 -12.60 15.67 -24.65
C ARG A 391 -13.82 15.86 -25.55
N SER A 392 -14.59 16.91 -25.31
CA SER A 392 -15.78 17.28 -26.11
C SER A 392 -15.45 17.64 -27.56
N ASP A 393 -14.23 18.11 -27.83
CA ASP A 393 -13.68 18.38 -29.16
C ASP A 393 -13.20 17.12 -29.91
N GLY A 394 -13.26 15.94 -29.27
CA GLY A 394 -12.79 14.67 -29.83
C GLY A 394 -11.27 14.50 -29.91
N GLN A 395 -10.46 15.46 -29.46
CA GLN A 395 -9.00 15.44 -29.62
C GLN A 395 -8.25 14.49 -28.67
N GLY A 396 -8.96 13.74 -27.83
CA GLY A 396 -8.36 12.65 -27.06
C GLY A 396 -9.24 12.07 -25.96
N SER A 397 -8.75 10.99 -25.34
CA SER A 397 -9.30 10.47 -24.09
C SER A 397 -8.21 9.97 -23.16
N LEU A 398 -8.41 10.18 -21.87
CA LEU A 398 -7.54 9.76 -20.76
C LEU A 398 -8.33 8.80 -19.87
N THR A 399 -7.78 7.63 -19.54
CA THR A 399 -8.29 6.80 -18.43
C THR A 399 -7.41 7.07 -17.21
N VAL A 400 -8.01 7.53 -16.11
CA VAL A 400 -7.28 7.94 -14.90
C VAL A 400 -8.14 7.77 -13.65
N ASN A 401 -7.50 7.82 -12.49
CA ASN A 401 -8.19 8.03 -11.23
C ASN A 401 -8.68 9.48 -11.13
N VAL A 402 -9.98 9.68 -10.92
CA VAL A 402 -10.58 10.95 -10.49
C VAL A 402 -10.85 10.84 -8.99
N GLU A 403 -10.29 11.75 -8.20
CA GLU A 403 -10.48 11.69 -6.74
C GLU A 403 -11.94 11.93 -6.34
N TYR A 404 -12.34 11.36 -5.20
CA TYR A 404 -13.74 11.33 -4.75
C TYR A 404 -14.38 12.73 -4.60
N ASN A 405 -13.57 13.73 -4.24
CA ASN A 405 -13.96 15.14 -4.13
C ASN A 405 -14.05 15.88 -5.49
N GLN A 406 -13.47 15.31 -6.56
CA GLN A 406 -13.54 15.82 -7.94
C GLN A 406 -14.63 15.12 -8.75
N LEU A 407 -14.89 13.83 -8.47
CA LEU A 407 -15.83 12.98 -9.21
C LEU A 407 -17.27 13.52 -9.18
N GLU A 408 -17.76 13.90 -7.99
CA GLU A 408 -19.12 14.38 -7.80
C GLU A 408 -19.39 15.71 -8.57
N PRO A 409 -18.55 16.75 -8.46
CA PRO A 409 -18.64 17.93 -9.35
C PRO A 409 -18.52 17.60 -10.84
N LEU A 410 -17.62 16.70 -11.23
CA LEU A 410 -17.40 16.32 -12.63
C LEU A 410 -18.63 15.65 -13.26
N LEU A 411 -19.25 14.70 -12.56
CA LEU A 411 -20.47 14.03 -13.02
C LEU A 411 -21.65 14.99 -13.09
N LYS A 412 -21.79 15.90 -12.11
CA LYS A 412 -22.79 16.98 -12.14
C LYS A 412 -22.59 17.93 -13.31
N ALA A 413 -21.36 18.35 -13.61
CA ALA A 413 -21.08 19.18 -14.77
C ALA A 413 -21.45 18.49 -16.08
N ALA A 414 -21.02 17.23 -16.26
CA ALA A 414 -21.27 16.46 -17.48
C ALA A 414 -22.75 16.11 -17.72
N SER A 415 -23.55 15.96 -16.66
CA SER A 415 -24.99 15.66 -16.76
C SER A 415 -25.88 16.90 -16.88
N GLY A 416 -25.30 18.11 -16.91
CA GLY A 416 -26.06 19.36 -16.88
C GLY A 416 -26.79 19.57 -15.54
N GLY A 417 -26.14 19.21 -14.43
CA GLY A 417 -26.62 19.32 -13.06
C GLY A 417 -27.53 18.17 -12.58
N LYS A 418 -27.84 17.20 -13.44
CA LYS A 418 -28.93 16.23 -13.20
C LYS A 418 -28.52 14.98 -12.40
N GLN A 419 -27.25 14.59 -12.45
CA GLN A 419 -26.77 13.33 -11.86
C GLN A 419 -25.32 13.47 -11.40
N GLY A 420 -25.06 13.09 -10.15
CA GLY A 420 -23.72 13.01 -9.56
C GLY A 420 -23.16 11.59 -9.57
N ASP A 421 -22.24 11.31 -8.65
CA ASP A 421 -21.85 9.95 -8.27
C ASP A 421 -23.06 9.29 -7.55
N VAL A 422 -23.65 8.28 -8.18
CA VAL A 422 -24.83 7.57 -7.67
C VAL A 422 -24.64 6.06 -7.81
N ASN A 423 -25.19 5.31 -6.87
CA ASN A 423 -25.16 3.85 -6.93
C ASN A 423 -26.08 3.34 -8.05
N ASP A 424 -25.59 2.40 -8.85
CA ASP A 424 -26.38 1.59 -9.77
C ASP A 424 -27.42 0.78 -8.97
N PRO A 425 -28.74 0.90 -9.23
CA PRO A 425 -29.77 0.21 -8.46
C PRO A 425 -29.72 -1.32 -8.51
N ALA A 426 -29.11 -1.92 -9.53
CA ALA A 426 -29.01 -3.37 -9.69
C ALA A 426 -27.80 -3.97 -8.94
N THR A 427 -26.73 -3.18 -8.72
CA THR A 427 -25.54 -3.64 -7.99
C THR A 427 -25.42 -3.07 -6.58
N GLY A 428 -26.02 -1.91 -6.32
CA GLY A 428 -25.88 -1.16 -5.07
C GLY A 428 -24.53 -0.45 -4.91
N TYR A 429 -23.73 -0.31 -5.97
CA TYR A 429 -22.41 0.36 -5.95
C TYR A 429 -22.33 1.44 -7.04
N SER A 430 -21.38 2.37 -6.92
CA SER A 430 -21.07 3.31 -8.01
C SER A 430 -20.64 2.52 -9.26
N PRO A 431 -21.10 2.88 -10.47
CA PRO A 431 -20.70 2.19 -11.68
C PRO A 431 -19.21 2.35 -12.00
N TYR A 432 -18.58 3.40 -11.46
CA TYR A 432 -17.14 3.68 -11.58
C TYR A 432 -16.33 2.84 -10.56
N PRO A 433 -15.34 2.03 -11.00
CA PRO A 433 -14.51 1.21 -10.11
C PRO A 433 -13.72 2.07 -9.10
N GLY A 434 -13.74 1.71 -7.82
CA GLY A 434 -12.96 2.39 -6.80
C GLY A 434 -11.50 1.97 -6.81
N ASN A 435 -10.60 2.90 -7.09
CA ASN A 435 -9.16 2.69 -7.14
C ASN A 435 -8.59 2.36 -5.75
N ILE A 436 -7.99 1.17 -5.61
CA ILE A 436 -7.38 0.77 -4.32
C ILE A 436 -5.89 1.12 -4.22
N ASN A 437 -5.38 1.94 -5.15
CA ASN A 437 -4.02 2.45 -5.26
C ASN A 437 -2.91 1.38 -5.21
N GLN A 438 -3.19 0.24 -5.86
CA GLN A 438 -2.20 -0.78 -6.21
C GLN A 438 -2.14 -0.79 -7.74
N LEU A 439 -0.95 -0.75 -8.33
CA LEU A 439 -0.76 -0.54 -9.78
C LEU A 439 0.16 -1.60 -10.36
N VAL A 440 -0.16 -2.11 -11.55
CA VAL A 440 0.78 -2.89 -12.38
C VAL A 440 1.14 -2.04 -13.59
N LEU A 441 2.41 -1.66 -13.71
CA LEU A 441 2.93 -0.90 -14.86
C LEU A 441 3.90 -1.76 -15.67
N LYS A 442 3.94 -1.55 -16.98
CA LYS A 442 4.80 -2.26 -17.92
C LYS A 442 6.13 -1.52 -18.10
N LEU A 443 7.25 -2.15 -17.72
CA LEU A 443 8.57 -1.49 -17.68
C LEU A 443 9.02 -0.93 -19.03
N SER A 444 8.65 -1.58 -20.15
CA SER A 444 9.03 -1.14 -21.50
C SER A 444 8.40 0.17 -21.96
N SER A 445 7.31 0.61 -21.34
CA SER A 445 6.67 1.92 -21.59
C SER A 445 6.84 2.86 -20.39
N TYR A 446 6.93 2.32 -19.17
CA TYR A 446 7.22 3.07 -17.95
C TYR A 446 8.60 3.74 -17.96
N VAL A 447 9.67 3.01 -18.27
CA VAL A 447 11.04 3.58 -18.21
C VAL A 447 11.25 4.72 -19.23
N PRO A 448 10.88 4.59 -20.53
CA PRO A 448 11.00 5.71 -21.46
C PRO A 448 10.18 6.94 -21.06
N GLN A 449 9.01 6.74 -20.42
CA GLN A 449 8.19 7.85 -19.91
C GLN A 449 8.85 8.53 -18.70
N LEU A 450 9.45 7.77 -17.78
CA LEU A 450 10.25 8.32 -16.68
C LEU A 450 11.46 9.11 -17.20
N GLU A 451 12.18 8.60 -18.19
CA GLU A 451 13.32 9.30 -18.80
C GLU A 451 12.85 10.59 -19.52
N ALA A 452 11.66 10.60 -20.12
CA ALA A 452 11.10 11.77 -20.78
C ALA A 452 10.55 12.85 -19.83
N SER A 453 10.01 12.48 -18.66
CA SER A 453 9.46 13.44 -17.67
C SER A 453 10.36 13.70 -16.46
N GLY A 454 11.53 13.06 -16.37
CA GLY A 454 12.32 13.01 -15.12
C GLY A 454 11.61 12.26 -13.97
N GLY A 455 10.57 11.49 -14.29
CA GLY A 455 9.65 10.89 -13.32
C GLY A 455 8.71 11.89 -12.63
N VAL A 456 8.64 13.15 -13.09
CA VAL A 456 7.70 14.15 -12.58
C VAL A 456 6.27 13.78 -12.96
N ILE A 457 5.35 13.93 -12.00
CA ILE A 457 3.90 13.71 -12.14
C ILE A 457 3.18 15.04 -11.93
N SER A 458 1.95 15.16 -12.43
CA SER A 458 1.09 16.32 -12.17
C SER A 458 0.90 16.59 -10.67
N GLU A 459 1.14 17.83 -10.27
CA GLU A 459 0.93 18.31 -8.90
C GLU A 459 -0.40 19.06 -8.75
N PHE A 460 -0.87 19.15 -7.50
CA PHE A 460 -2.02 19.95 -7.09
C PHE A 460 -1.74 20.64 -5.75
N VAL A 461 -2.67 21.48 -5.28
CA VAL A 461 -2.59 22.09 -3.94
C VAL A 461 -3.97 22.14 -3.29
N ASN A 462 -4.03 21.77 -2.01
CA ASN A 462 -5.28 21.72 -1.23
C ASN A 462 -5.19 22.63 0.03
N PRO A 463 -5.21 23.97 -0.16
CA PRO A 463 -5.10 24.93 0.94
C PRO A 463 -6.34 24.90 1.85
N LYS A 464 -6.13 24.69 3.15
CA LYS A 464 -7.18 24.82 4.16
C LYS A 464 -7.32 26.29 4.52
N TYR A 465 -8.35 26.96 4.02
CA TYR A 465 -8.65 28.36 4.36
C TYR A 465 -9.26 28.51 5.76
N LYS A 466 -9.21 29.73 6.33
CA LYS A 466 -9.92 30.07 7.59
C LYS A 466 -11.43 30.16 7.38
N ASP A 467 -11.84 30.64 6.22
CA ASP A 467 -13.22 31.01 5.86
C ASP A 467 -13.42 30.94 4.33
N ALA A 468 -14.64 31.23 3.87
CA ALA A 468 -15.04 31.12 2.47
C ALA A 468 -14.44 32.18 1.52
N THR A 469 -13.80 33.25 2.02
CA THR A 469 -13.19 34.30 1.17
C THR A 469 -11.93 33.81 0.43
N LYS A 470 -11.39 32.65 0.82
CA LYS A 470 -10.11 32.11 0.34
C LYS A 470 -8.92 33.07 0.48
N THR A 471 -8.94 34.01 1.44
CA THR A 471 -7.87 35.01 1.62
C THR A 471 -6.68 34.49 2.43
N ALA A 472 -6.95 33.84 3.57
CA ALA A 472 -5.93 33.37 4.51
C ALA A 472 -6.06 31.87 4.83
N PHE A 473 -4.93 31.18 5.03
CA PHE A 473 -4.90 29.78 5.41
C PHE A 473 -5.12 29.60 6.94
N LYS A 474 -5.80 28.51 7.32
CA LYS A 474 -5.93 28.01 8.70
C LYS A 474 -4.66 27.29 9.17
N SER A 475 -3.89 26.75 8.23
CA SER A 475 -2.59 26.11 8.44
C SER A 475 -1.82 26.13 7.12
N SER A 476 -0.48 26.24 7.17
CA SER A 476 0.36 26.22 5.97
C SER A 476 0.10 25.00 5.07
N THR A 477 0.09 25.23 3.76
CA THR A 477 -0.08 24.20 2.74
C THR A 477 1.26 23.81 2.12
N ARG A 478 1.27 22.93 1.13
CA ARG A 478 2.41 22.54 0.26
C ARG A 478 1.85 21.91 -1.02
N LEU A 479 2.64 21.80 -2.08
CA LEU A 479 2.20 21.05 -3.27
C LEU A 479 2.11 19.55 -2.97
N GLU A 480 1.25 18.86 -3.71
CA GLU A 480 0.98 17.44 -3.56
C GLU A 480 1.03 16.71 -4.89
N CYS A 481 1.62 15.52 -4.93
CA CYS A 481 1.63 14.64 -6.11
C CYS A 481 1.12 13.22 -5.78
N MET A 482 0.42 12.59 -6.73
CA MET A 482 -0.23 11.29 -6.58
C MET A 482 0.33 10.24 -7.55
N MET A 483 0.46 8.98 -7.13
CA MET A 483 1.04 7.93 -7.98
C MET A 483 0.03 7.41 -9.01
N GLN A 484 -1.25 7.39 -8.65
CA GLN A 484 -2.37 7.10 -9.53
C GLN A 484 -2.62 8.17 -10.62
N ASP A 485 -1.89 9.30 -10.56
CA ASP A 485 -1.89 10.34 -11.59
C ASP A 485 -0.85 10.11 -12.70
N TYR A 486 0.02 9.09 -12.59
CA TYR A 486 0.95 8.69 -13.65
C TYR A 486 0.31 8.56 -15.06
N PRO A 487 -0.94 8.07 -15.24
CA PRO A 487 -1.60 8.07 -16.55
C PRO A 487 -1.72 9.43 -17.22
N LYS A 488 -1.69 10.55 -16.48
CA LYS A 488 -1.74 11.92 -17.03
C LYS A 488 -0.48 12.27 -17.85
N ALA A 489 0.63 11.58 -17.62
CA ALA A 489 1.88 11.79 -18.35
C ALA A 489 1.99 10.95 -19.65
N LEU A 490 1.12 9.97 -19.86
CA LEU A 490 1.23 9.00 -20.96
C LEU A 490 0.76 9.57 -22.31
N PRO A 491 1.34 9.08 -23.43
CA PRO A 491 0.83 9.39 -24.77
C PRO A 491 -0.57 8.77 -24.98
N PRO A 492 -1.44 9.36 -25.83
CA PRO A 492 -2.79 8.84 -26.10
C PRO A 492 -2.88 7.42 -26.70
N SER A 493 -1.75 6.84 -27.10
CA SER A 493 -1.64 5.44 -27.56
C SER A 493 -1.47 4.43 -26.42
N ALA A 494 -1.23 4.87 -25.19
CA ALA A 494 -0.97 3.99 -24.06
C ALA A 494 -2.24 3.25 -23.59
N LYS A 495 -2.09 1.96 -23.32
CA LYS A 495 -3.18 1.07 -22.89
C LYS A 495 -3.36 1.13 -21.38
N VAL A 496 -4.19 2.08 -20.92
CA VAL A 496 -4.56 2.22 -19.50
C VAL A 496 -5.90 1.54 -19.23
N GLY A 497 -5.91 0.60 -18.29
CA GLY A 497 -7.09 -0.17 -17.87
C GLY A 497 -7.19 -0.36 -16.35
N PHE A 498 -8.13 -1.20 -15.92
CA PHE A 498 -8.31 -1.57 -14.52
C PHE A 498 -8.67 -3.06 -14.37
N THR A 499 -8.46 -3.59 -13.16
CA THR A 499 -8.93 -4.91 -12.73
C THR A 499 -9.70 -4.77 -11.43
N THR A 500 -11.02 -4.98 -11.47
CA THR A 500 -11.88 -5.00 -10.28
C THR A 500 -11.92 -6.40 -9.69
N ILE A 501 -11.67 -6.55 -8.38
CA ILE A 501 -12.09 -7.75 -7.64
C ILE A 501 -13.44 -7.43 -6.99
N ASN A 502 -14.50 -8.14 -7.38
CA ASN A 502 -15.87 -7.82 -6.96
C ASN A 502 -16.08 -7.97 -5.44
N GLN A 503 -15.39 -8.92 -4.82
CA GLN A 503 -15.43 -9.16 -3.38
C GLN A 503 -14.36 -8.30 -2.69
N VAL A 504 -14.76 -7.14 -2.16
CA VAL A 504 -13.87 -6.16 -1.50
C VAL A 504 -12.96 -6.84 -0.46
N TRP A 505 -13.56 -7.67 0.42
CA TRP A 505 -12.88 -8.43 1.47
C TRP A 505 -11.79 -9.40 0.97
N ALA A 506 -11.73 -9.70 -0.33
CA ALA A 506 -10.74 -10.61 -0.89
C ALA A 506 -9.45 -9.90 -1.36
N SER A 507 -9.44 -8.57 -1.45
CA SER A 507 -8.31 -7.81 -2.04
C SER A 507 -8.04 -6.43 -1.42
N TYR A 508 -8.98 -5.88 -0.64
CA TYR A 508 -8.87 -4.54 -0.05
C TYR A 508 -9.43 -4.51 1.37
N SER A 509 -8.56 -4.75 2.35
CA SER A 509 -8.84 -4.43 3.77
C SER A 509 -7.65 -3.66 4.37
N PRO A 510 -7.53 -2.35 4.07
CA PRO A 510 -6.47 -1.50 4.59
C PRO A 510 -6.74 -1.08 6.05
N VAL A 511 -5.67 -0.87 6.80
CA VAL A 511 -5.71 -0.30 8.16
C VAL A 511 -5.37 1.19 8.09
N LYS A 512 -6.39 2.04 7.93
CA LYS A 512 -6.22 3.50 7.68
C LYS A 512 -6.97 4.45 8.63
N ASN A 513 -7.90 3.93 9.43
CA ASN A 513 -8.75 4.73 10.34
C ASN A 513 -8.47 4.42 11.83
N SER A 514 -8.67 5.41 12.71
CA SER A 514 -8.66 5.23 14.16
C SER A 514 -9.85 4.36 14.63
N PRO A 515 -9.84 3.81 15.86
CA PRO A 515 -11.03 3.19 16.46
C PRO A 515 -12.28 4.08 16.42
N ALA A 516 -12.15 5.38 16.67
CA ALA A 516 -13.27 6.32 16.67
C ALA A 516 -13.78 6.61 15.26
N ASP A 517 -12.88 6.91 14.31
CA ASP A 517 -13.20 7.11 12.88
C ASP A 517 -13.92 5.87 12.31
N ALA A 518 -13.45 4.67 12.70
CA ALA A 518 -13.97 3.40 12.23
C ALA A 518 -15.34 3.05 12.86
N ALA A 519 -15.54 3.34 14.14
CA ALA A 519 -16.82 3.18 14.82
C ALA A 519 -17.89 4.15 14.30
N ALA A 520 -17.52 5.40 13.98
CA ALA A 520 -18.41 6.35 13.31
C ALA A 520 -18.85 5.82 11.94
N LYS A 521 -17.89 5.40 11.10
CA LYS A 521 -18.15 4.77 9.79
C LYS A 521 -19.04 3.54 9.89
N PHE A 522 -18.83 2.70 10.90
CA PHE A 522 -19.65 1.51 11.11
C PHE A 522 -21.13 1.88 11.35
N LYS A 523 -21.41 2.91 12.15
CA LYS A 523 -22.78 3.42 12.39
C LYS A 523 -23.44 3.98 11.12
N GLU A 524 -22.65 4.56 10.22
CA GLU A 524 -23.10 5.04 8.90
C GLU A 524 -23.32 3.91 7.87
N GLY A 525 -22.95 2.67 8.18
CA GLY A 525 -22.90 1.56 7.21
C GLY A 525 -21.73 1.64 6.22
N ASN A 526 -20.74 2.50 6.48
CA ASN A 526 -19.57 2.74 5.65
C ASN A 526 -18.41 1.76 5.99
N PRO A 527 -17.56 1.38 5.01
CA PRO A 527 -16.37 0.56 5.24
C PRO A 527 -15.43 1.15 6.31
N THR A 528 -15.20 0.39 7.38
CA THR A 528 -14.54 0.92 8.60
C THR A 528 -13.03 1.04 8.45
N HIS A 529 -12.39 0.14 7.68
CA HIS A 529 -10.94 0.14 7.39
C HIS A 529 -10.04 0.29 8.64
N SER A 530 -10.39 -0.49 9.65
CA SER A 530 -9.76 -0.55 10.98
C SER A 530 -8.79 -1.73 11.09
N ALA A 531 -7.96 -1.75 12.14
CA ALA A 531 -7.15 -2.93 12.45
C ALA A 531 -8.03 -4.14 12.79
N THR A 532 -9.20 -3.91 13.41
CA THR A 532 -10.23 -4.92 13.67
C THR A 532 -10.67 -5.63 12.38
N THR A 533 -11.12 -4.87 11.37
CA THR A 533 -11.60 -5.45 10.11
C THR A 533 -10.46 -6.00 9.25
N GLY A 534 -9.29 -5.34 9.27
CA GLY A 534 -8.10 -5.82 8.55
C GLY A 534 -7.67 -7.22 8.98
N GLU A 535 -7.69 -7.51 10.28
CA GLU A 535 -7.42 -8.86 10.80
C GLU A 535 -8.54 -9.85 10.48
N LEU A 536 -9.81 -9.49 10.72
CA LEU A 536 -10.94 -10.39 10.51
C LEU A 536 -11.15 -10.76 9.02
N ASP A 537 -10.89 -9.85 8.09
CA ASP A 537 -10.94 -10.14 6.66
C ASP A 537 -9.85 -11.12 6.20
N ILE A 538 -8.68 -11.19 6.87
CA ILE A 538 -7.65 -12.20 6.57
C ILE A 538 -8.16 -13.59 6.95
N TYR A 539 -8.71 -13.76 8.15
CA TYR A 539 -9.28 -15.03 8.61
C TYR A 539 -10.45 -15.48 7.74
N LYS A 540 -11.32 -14.54 7.35
CA LYS A 540 -12.41 -14.75 6.38
C LYS A 540 -11.89 -15.17 5.02
N SER A 541 -10.91 -14.45 4.45
CA SER A 541 -10.33 -14.74 3.15
C SER A 541 -9.70 -16.14 3.09
N HIS A 542 -8.97 -16.54 4.13
CA HIS A 542 -8.42 -17.89 4.23
C HIS A 542 -9.48 -18.99 4.47
N CYS A 543 -10.50 -18.72 5.29
CA CYS A 543 -11.63 -19.64 5.46
C CYS A 543 -12.37 -19.88 4.13
N LEU A 544 -12.68 -18.82 3.40
CA LEU A 544 -13.40 -18.89 2.14
C LEU A 544 -12.55 -19.51 1.02
N ALA A 545 -11.22 -19.27 1.01
CA ALA A 545 -10.29 -20.01 0.15
C ALA A 545 -10.34 -21.52 0.42
N LEU A 546 -10.26 -21.97 1.69
CA LEU A 546 -10.40 -23.39 2.05
C LEU A 546 -11.76 -23.97 1.67
N ALA A 547 -12.84 -23.23 1.89
CA ALA A 547 -14.20 -23.66 1.58
C ALA A 547 -14.42 -23.82 0.07
N GLN A 548 -14.00 -22.84 -0.75
CA GLN A 548 -14.26 -22.83 -2.19
C GLN A 548 -13.26 -23.65 -3.01
N MET A 549 -11.99 -23.72 -2.60
CA MET A 549 -10.98 -24.51 -3.32
C MET A 549 -10.93 -25.98 -2.89
N ALA A 550 -11.25 -26.27 -1.63
CA ALA A 550 -11.09 -27.61 -1.05
C ALA A 550 -12.32 -28.13 -0.30
N GLY A 551 -13.47 -27.45 -0.35
CA GLY A 551 -14.71 -27.94 0.28
C GLY A 551 -14.63 -28.08 1.80
N ALA A 552 -13.81 -27.26 2.47
CA ALA A 552 -13.66 -27.28 3.92
C ALA A 552 -14.99 -26.95 4.63
N ALA A 553 -15.30 -27.70 5.69
CA ALA A 553 -16.50 -27.45 6.50
C ALA A 553 -16.21 -26.34 7.54
N LEU A 554 -16.81 -25.18 7.31
CA LEU A 554 -16.82 -24.04 8.24
C LEU A 554 -18.01 -24.14 9.21
N PRO A 555 -17.95 -23.48 10.39
CA PRO A 555 -19.11 -23.36 11.28
C PRO A 555 -20.22 -22.52 10.63
N SER A 556 -21.48 -22.87 10.92
CA SER A 556 -22.67 -22.14 10.50
C SER A 556 -23.79 -22.30 11.54
N PRO A 557 -24.44 -21.21 12.01
CA PRO A 557 -24.08 -19.81 11.76
C PRO A 557 -22.69 -19.47 12.30
N LEU A 558 -22.11 -18.36 11.82
CA LEU A 558 -20.92 -17.78 12.40
C LEU A 558 -21.27 -17.05 13.72
N PRO A 559 -20.39 -17.05 14.73
CA PRO A 559 -20.54 -16.16 15.88
C PRO A 559 -20.25 -14.72 15.47
N SER A 560 -20.95 -13.76 16.07
CA SER A 560 -20.63 -12.33 15.97
C SER A 560 -19.93 -11.86 17.24
N ALA A 561 -19.01 -10.91 17.10
CA ALA A 561 -18.39 -10.20 18.22
C ALA A 561 -18.30 -8.71 17.92
N THR A 562 -18.12 -7.91 18.97
CA THR A 562 -17.97 -6.46 18.88
C THR A 562 -16.64 -6.04 19.48
N PHE A 563 -15.85 -5.27 18.72
CA PHE A 563 -14.56 -4.74 19.14
C PHE A 563 -14.48 -3.28 18.71
N ASN A 564 -14.05 -2.36 19.58
CA ASN A 564 -14.04 -0.92 19.30
C ASN A 564 -15.37 -0.37 18.73
N GLY A 565 -16.51 -0.90 19.19
CA GLY A 565 -17.86 -0.53 18.69
C GLY A 565 -18.23 -1.07 17.30
N ILE A 566 -17.35 -1.86 16.67
CA ILE A 566 -17.57 -2.49 15.36
C ILE A 566 -18.01 -3.94 15.59
N THR A 567 -19.23 -4.29 15.17
CA THR A 567 -19.76 -5.66 15.24
C THR A 567 -19.51 -6.40 13.92
N SER A 568 -19.03 -7.64 13.97
CA SER A 568 -18.72 -8.43 12.76
C SER A 568 -18.76 -9.94 13.01
N GLU A 569 -18.99 -10.71 11.93
CA GLU A 569 -18.91 -12.18 11.94
C GLU A 569 -17.46 -12.65 12.14
N VAL A 570 -17.21 -13.40 13.22
CA VAL A 570 -15.89 -13.95 13.53
C VAL A 570 -15.74 -15.31 12.89
N HIS A 571 -15.01 -15.34 11.78
CA HIS A 571 -14.54 -16.57 11.14
C HIS A 571 -13.50 -17.27 12.03
N PRO A 572 -13.33 -18.60 11.93
CA PRO A 572 -12.17 -19.30 12.49
C PRO A 572 -10.85 -18.61 12.08
N ALA A 573 -9.91 -18.47 13.01
CA ALA A 573 -8.64 -17.78 12.79
C ALA A 573 -7.69 -18.66 11.95
N VAL A 574 -7.92 -18.67 10.63
CA VAL A 574 -7.11 -19.40 9.67
C VAL A 574 -6.01 -18.51 9.11
N VAL A 575 -4.77 -18.96 9.22
CA VAL A 575 -3.60 -18.31 8.62
C VAL A 575 -2.91 -19.32 7.69
N LEU A 576 -3.08 -19.10 6.39
CA LEU A 576 -2.32 -19.79 5.36
C LEU A 576 -1.13 -18.90 5.00
N SER A 577 0.10 -19.33 5.31
CA SER A 577 1.27 -18.54 4.93
C SER A 577 1.46 -18.54 3.40
N PRO A 578 2.14 -17.52 2.81
CA PRO A 578 2.47 -17.55 1.39
C PRO A 578 3.42 -18.70 1.01
N SER A 579 4.22 -19.21 1.96
CA SER A 579 5.06 -20.40 1.76
C SER A 579 4.18 -21.63 1.51
N PHE A 580 3.11 -21.80 2.30
CA PHE A 580 2.12 -22.84 2.10
C PHE A 580 1.27 -22.57 0.84
N ALA A 581 0.57 -21.44 0.75
CA ALA A 581 -0.36 -21.16 -0.35
C ALA A 581 -0.41 -19.67 -0.73
N ALA A 582 0.46 -19.26 -1.67
CA ALA A 582 0.40 -17.94 -2.28
C ALA A 582 -0.86 -17.76 -3.15
N THR A 583 -1.28 -18.79 -3.87
CA THR A 583 -2.43 -18.77 -4.80
C THR A 583 -3.63 -19.57 -4.29
N LEU A 584 -4.85 -19.29 -4.77
CA LEU A 584 -6.01 -20.17 -4.54
C LEU A 584 -5.77 -21.55 -5.18
N SER A 585 -5.07 -21.57 -6.31
CA SER A 585 -4.62 -22.80 -6.97
C SER A 585 -3.71 -23.67 -6.06
N ASP A 586 -2.91 -23.07 -5.17
CA ASP A 586 -2.13 -23.83 -4.17
C ASP A 586 -3.02 -24.48 -3.12
N VAL A 587 -4.04 -23.77 -2.62
CA VAL A 587 -5.01 -24.34 -1.67
C VAL A 587 -5.69 -25.55 -2.30
N LYS A 588 -6.10 -25.43 -3.57
CA LYS A 588 -6.72 -26.51 -4.36
C LYS A 588 -5.79 -27.70 -4.61
N ALA A 589 -4.48 -27.47 -4.72
CA ALA A 589 -3.49 -28.51 -4.97
C ALA A 589 -3.00 -29.20 -3.67
N LYS A 590 -2.90 -28.47 -2.57
CA LYS A 590 -2.35 -28.94 -1.29
C LYS A 590 -3.39 -29.42 -0.28
N VAL A 591 -4.65 -29.01 -0.41
CA VAL A 591 -5.74 -29.40 0.50
C VAL A 591 -6.75 -30.25 -0.25
N ALA A 592 -6.85 -31.53 0.12
CA ALA A 592 -7.75 -32.46 -0.55
C ALA A 592 -9.24 -32.11 -0.31
N PRO A 593 -10.14 -32.36 -1.29
CA PRO A 593 -11.57 -32.06 -1.15
C PRO A 593 -12.22 -32.68 0.09
N GLY A 594 -12.91 -31.84 0.88
CA GLY A 594 -13.64 -32.23 2.10
C GLY A 594 -12.76 -32.65 3.27
N SER A 595 -11.44 -32.41 3.23
CA SER A 595 -10.49 -32.87 4.25
C SER A 595 -10.49 -32.03 5.54
N VAL A 596 -10.75 -30.73 5.48
CA VAL A 596 -10.66 -29.82 6.64
C VAL A 596 -12.04 -29.54 7.25
N LYS A 597 -12.13 -29.57 8.58
CA LYS A 597 -13.31 -29.14 9.36
C LYS A 597 -12.92 -28.26 10.53
N LEU A 598 -13.58 -27.11 10.66
CA LEU A 598 -13.33 -26.13 11.71
C LEU A 598 -14.62 -25.89 12.52
N ALA A 599 -14.50 -25.80 13.85
CA ALA A 599 -15.56 -25.28 14.70
C ALA A 599 -15.43 -23.75 14.88
N ALA A 600 -16.47 -23.11 15.44
CA ALA A 600 -16.38 -21.72 15.89
C ALA A 600 -15.21 -21.55 16.89
N GLY A 601 -14.49 -20.43 16.79
CA GLY A 601 -13.31 -20.16 17.64
C GLY A 601 -12.07 -21.03 17.33
N SER A 602 -12.07 -21.83 16.26
CA SER A 602 -10.88 -22.63 15.91
C SER A 602 -9.76 -21.75 15.33
N VAL A 603 -8.51 -22.08 15.65
CA VAL A 603 -7.31 -21.50 15.05
C VAL A 603 -6.60 -22.55 14.20
N LEU A 604 -6.26 -22.22 12.96
CA LEU A 604 -5.48 -23.09 12.07
C LEU A 604 -4.39 -22.27 11.36
N LEU A 605 -3.16 -22.37 11.85
CA LEU A 605 -1.99 -21.81 11.18
C LEU A 605 -1.28 -22.92 10.40
N VAL A 606 -1.04 -22.71 9.10
CA VAL A 606 -0.25 -23.63 8.27
C VAL A 606 0.87 -22.87 7.58
N ASP A 607 2.10 -23.23 7.92
CA ASP A 607 3.32 -22.68 7.35
C ASP A 607 4.28 -23.80 6.91
N GLY A 608 4.84 -23.65 5.71
CA GLY A 608 5.81 -24.56 5.11
C GLY A 608 5.49 -24.91 3.66
N PRO A 609 6.47 -24.88 2.75
CA PRO A 609 6.22 -25.07 1.31
C PRO A 609 5.86 -26.50 0.92
N ASP A 610 6.25 -27.49 1.73
CA ASP A 610 6.05 -28.92 1.45
C ASP A 610 4.95 -29.57 2.31
N VAL A 611 4.16 -28.75 3.03
CA VAL A 611 2.98 -29.23 3.78
C VAL A 611 1.80 -29.49 2.84
N THR A 612 1.08 -30.58 3.10
CA THR A 612 -0.15 -30.99 2.41
C THR A 612 -1.19 -31.49 3.41
N ILE A 613 -2.47 -31.25 3.13
CA ILE A 613 -3.61 -31.79 3.88
C ILE A 613 -4.25 -32.88 3.02
N ALA A 614 -4.03 -34.13 3.41
CA ALA A 614 -4.51 -35.32 2.74
C ALA A 614 -5.99 -35.59 3.04
N GLY A 615 -6.69 -36.13 2.03
CA GLY A 615 -8.02 -36.71 2.21
C GLY A 615 -7.93 -38.16 2.70
N PRO A 616 -9.03 -38.94 2.59
CA PRO A 616 -8.98 -40.37 2.89
C PRO A 616 -7.97 -41.11 2.00
N LEU A 617 -6.89 -41.58 2.62
CA LEU A 617 -5.99 -42.62 2.12
C LEU A 617 -6.78 -43.82 1.58
N GLU A 618 -6.19 -44.65 0.72
CA GLU A 618 -6.88 -45.84 0.21
C GLU A 618 -7.21 -46.85 1.33
N ALA A 619 -6.28 -47.03 2.28
CA ALA A 619 -6.52 -47.76 3.52
C ALA A 619 -7.55 -47.09 4.47
N SER A 620 -8.06 -45.92 4.13
CA SER A 620 -9.18 -45.25 4.79
C SER A 620 -10.48 -45.32 3.97
N ARG A 621 -10.44 -45.60 2.66
CA ARG A 621 -11.66 -45.91 1.87
C ARG A 621 -12.30 -47.20 2.34
N GLU A 622 -11.50 -48.22 2.63
CA GLU A 622 -11.97 -49.50 3.16
C GLU A 622 -12.49 -49.37 4.60
N ARG A 623 -11.81 -48.60 5.45
CA ARG A 623 -12.29 -48.31 6.82
C ARG A 623 -13.52 -47.41 6.84
N LEU A 624 -13.70 -46.50 5.87
CA LEU A 624 -14.93 -45.72 5.72
C LEU A 624 -16.14 -46.60 5.36
N ARG A 625 -15.96 -47.67 4.59
CA ARG A 625 -17.00 -48.70 4.38
C ARG A 625 -17.35 -49.47 5.66
N GLN A 626 -16.41 -49.56 6.61
CA GLN A 626 -16.55 -50.28 7.88
C GLN A 626 -16.88 -49.35 9.07
N GLY A 627 -17.28 -48.09 8.82
CA GLY A 627 -17.68 -47.14 9.87
C GLY A 627 -16.53 -46.54 10.70
N GLY A 628 -15.27 -46.77 10.32
CA GLY A 628 -14.09 -46.25 11.01
C GLY A 628 -13.93 -44.73 10.95
N ALA A 629 -13.05 -44.21 11.80
CA ALA A 629 -12.83 -42.76 11.98
C ALA A 629 -12.61 -42.02 10.65
N LYS A 630 -13.32 -40.92 10.46
CA LYS A 630 -13.37 -40.17 9.20
C LYS A 630 -12.05 -39.41 9.01
N ALA A 631 -11.37 -39.66 7.90
CA ALA A 631 -10.04 -39.14 7.60
C ALA A 631 -10.08 -37.65 7.22
N TRP A 632 -10.27 -36.81 8.24
CA TRP A 632 -10.33 -35.35 8.18
C TRP A 632 -9.24 -34.74 9.07
N VAL A 633 -8.86 -33.49 8.82
CA VAL A 633 -8.26 -32.61 9.83
C VAL A 633 -9.41 -31.86 10.49
N VAL A 634 -9.72 -32.20 11.74
CA VAL A 634 -10.80 -31.60 12.52
C VAL A 634 -10.18 -30.74 13.61
N VAL A 635 -10.50 -29.45 13.64
CA VAL A 635 -10.00 -28.51 14.66
C VAL A 635 -11.16 -27.98 15.49
N ARG A 636 -10.99 -28.04 16.82
CA ARG A 636 -11.86 -27.54 17.89
C ARG A 636 -10.96 -26.96 18.99
N GLY A 637 -10.46 -25.75 18.75
CA GLY A 637 -9.34 -25.17 19.50
C GLY A 637 -8.25 -24.70 18.55
N ALA A 638 -6.98 -24.74 18.94
CA ALA A 638 -5.87 -24.24 18.15
C ALA A 638 -4.91 -25.34 17.64
N LEU A 639 -4.66 -25.34 16.32
CA LEU A 639 -3.65 -26.14 15.64
C LEU A 639 -2.68 -25.20 14.89
N VAL A 640 -1.39 -25.34 15.17
CA VAL A 640 -0.31 -24.61 14.49
C VAL A 640 0.63 -25.62 13.84
N VAL A 641 0.91 -25.46 12.55
CA VAL A 641 1.84 -26.33 11.80
C VAL A 641 2.90 -25.48 11.14
N ARG A 642 4.18 -25.83 11.35
CA ARG A 642 5.35 -25.14 10.80
C ARG A 642 6.33 -26.16 10.24
N ALA A 643 6.73 -26.02 8.98
CA ALA A 643 7.66 -26.93 8.33
C ALA A 643 8.71 -26.18 7.49
N VAL A 644 9.99 -26.49 7.68
CA VAL A 644 11.07 -25.92 6.87
C VAL A 644 11.01 -26.42 5.41
N PRO A 645 11.63 -25.70 4.44
CA PRO A 645 11.76 -26.21 3.07
C PRO A 645 12.37 -27.62 3.03
N GLY A 646 11.74 -28.52 2.27
CA GLY A 646 12.11 -29.93 2.19
C GLY A 646 11.47 -30.86 3.24
N ALA A 647 10.73 -30.32 4.22
CA ALA A 647 9.94 -31.10 5.18
C ALA A 647 8.56 -31.43 4.61
N ARG A 648 8.44 -32.58 3.94
CA ARG A 648 7.22 -33.06 3.25
C ARG A 648 6.22 -33.61 4.25
N VAL A 649 5.35 -32.75 4.78
CA VAL A 649 4.36 -33.08 5.79
C VAL A 649 3.01 -33.44 5.15
N LYS A 650 2.45 -34.60 5.52
CA LYS A 650 1.10 -35.04 5.14
C LYS A 650 0.20 -35.08 6.37
N LEU A 651 -0.69 -34.10 6.50
CA LEU A 651 -1.68 -34.01 7.57
C LEU A 651 -2.99 -34.68 7.14
N GLY A 652 -3.52 -35.66 7.88
CA GLY A 652 -4.84 -36.24 7.55
C GLY A 652 -5.31 -37.32 8.52
N GLY A 653 -6.56 -37.25 8.96
CA GLY A 653 -7.06 -38.09 10.05
C GLY A 653 -6.61 -37.59 11.44
N LEU A 654 -6.42 -36.28 11.58
CA LEU A 654 -6.00 -35.60 12.80
C LEU A 654 -7.19 -34.84 13.40
N THR A 655 -7.66 -35.28 14.57
CA THR A 655 -8.57 -34.49 15.40
C THR A 655 -7.77 -33.71 16.45
N VAL A 656 -8.04 -32.43 16.60
CA VAL A 656 -7.50 -31.55 17.63
C VAL A 656 -8.67 -30.95 18.41
N GLU A 657 -8.83 -31.39 19.66
CA GLU A 657 -9.74 -30.79 20.64
C GLU A 657 -8.86 -30.27 21.79
N ASN A 658 -8.88 -28.97 22.06
CA ASN A 658 -8.10 -28.31 23.10
C ASN A 658 -8.72 -26.96 23.52
N ALA A 659 -8.24 -26.33 24.60
CA ALA A 659 -8.84 -25.10 25.13
C ALA A 659 -8.74 -23.87 24.20
N GLY A 660 -7.96 -23.95 23.11
CA GLY A 660 -7.90 -22.96 22.03
C GLY A 660 -7.41 -21.58 22.46
N TRP A 661 -7.66 -20.59 21.59
CA TRP A 661 -7.35 -19.17 21.82
C TRP A 661 -8.65 -18.35 21.81
N VAL A 662 -8.68 -17.25 22.54
CA VAL A 662 -9.85 -16.37 22.63
C VAL A 662 -9.46 -14.93 22.25
N TRP A 663 -10.15 -14.38 21.25
CA TRP A 663 -10.12 -12.95 20.94
C TRP A 663 -11.02 -12.23 21.94
N GLN A 664 -10.42 -11.81 23.05
CA GLN A 664 -11.13 -11.13 24.14
C GLN A 664 -11.21 -9.63 23.83
N PRO A 665 -12.41 -9.02 23.74
CA PRO A 665 -12.54 -7.57 23.67
C PRO A 665 -11.84 -6.89 24.84
N LEU A 666 -11.16 -5.77 24.58
CA LEU A 666 -10.61 -4.95 25.65
C LEU A 666 -11.75 -4.29 26.43
N ALA A 667 -11.60 -4.19 27.75
CA ALA A 667 -12.51 -3.42 28.58
C ALA A 667 -12.30 -1.90 28.37
N GLU A 668 -13.31 -1.10 28.69
CA GLU A 668 -13.18 0.36 28.65
C GLU A 668 -12.11 0.84 29.65
N GLY A 669 -11.22 1.71 29.19
CA GLY A 669 -10.05 2.15 29.97
C GLY A 669 -8.95 1.10 30.16
N GLU A 670 -9.04 -0.09 29.56
CA GLU A 670 -8.03 -1.14 29.75
C GLU A 670 -6.65 -0.74 29.19
N ALA A 671 -5.62 -0.82 30.04
CA ALA A 671 -4.24 -0.57 29.65
C ALA A 671 -3.69 -1.74 28.83
N ALA A 672 -3.64 -1.56 27.51
CA ALA A 672 -3.10 -2.52 26.55
C ALA A 672 -2.12 -1.86 25.56
N PRO A 673 -1.24 -2.62 24.87
CA PRO A 673 -0.38 -2.12 23.80
C PRO A 673 -1.16 -1.38 22.70
N GLU A 674 -0.51 -0.46 22.00
CA GLU A 674 -1.12 0.29 20.90
C GLU A 674 -1.72 -0.65 19.86
N GLU A 675 -1.03 -1.73 19.51
CA GLU A 675 -1.47 -2.73 18.54
C GLU A 675 -2.75 -3.46 18.96
N GLU A 676 -2.98 -3.68 20.26
CA GLU A 676 -4.20 -4.30 20.79
C GLU A 676 -5.33 -3.27 20.88
N ARG A 677 -5.02 -2.05 21.36
CA ARG A 677 -5.97 -0.92 21.41
C ARG A 677 -6.58 -0.61 20.05
N ILE A 678 -5.78 -0.53 18.98
CA ILE A 678 -6.31 -0.18 17.65
C ILE A 678 -7.21 -1.26 17.04
N ARG A 679 -7.07 -2.54 17.44
CA ARG A 679 -7.94 -3.65 16.99
C ARG A 679 -9.08 -3.97 17.95
N GLY A 680 -9.00 -3.51 19.20
CA GLY A 680 -10.07 -3.60 20.21
C GLY A 680 -10.15 -4.93 20.95
N PHE A 681 -9.11 -5.76 20.84
CA PHE A 681 -9.02 -7.06 21.50
C PHE A 681 -7.57 -7.47 21.78
N LYS A 682 -7.44 -8.37 22.76
CA LYS A 682 -6.23 -9.14 23.07
C LYS A 682 -6.46 -10.63 22.80
N VAL A 683 -5.42 -11.38 22.45
CA VAL A 683 -5.55 -12.82 22.10
C VAL A 683 -5.06 -13.70 23.25
N VAL A 684 -6.00 -14.21 24.06
CA VAL A 684 -5.72 -15.11 25.18
C VAL A 684 -5.52 -16.54 24.67
N ARG A 685 -4.26 -16.94 24.52
CA ARG A 685 -3.86 -18.28 24.03
C ARG A 685 -3.87 -19.30 25.18
N LYS A 686 -4.98 -20.02 25.37
CA LYS A 686 -5.14 -20.97 26.50
C LYS A 686 -4.40 -22.28 26.27
N GLU A 687 -4.52 -22.85 25.07
CA GLU A 687 -3.85 -24.09 24.69
C GLU A 687 -3.58 -24.12 23.18
N THR A 688 -2.54 -24.82 22.74
CA THR A 688 -2.17 -24.96 21.33
C THR A 688 -1.63 -26.36 21.07
N LYS A 689 -2.10 -27.02 20.00
CA LYS A 689 -1.37 -28.16 19.42
C LYS A 689 -0.44 -27.63 18.35
N GLU A 690 0.84 -27.48 18.67
CA GLU A 690 1.87 -27.08 17.69
C GLU A 690 2.60 -28.32 17.12
N LEU A 691 2.88 -28.30 15.82
CA LEU A 691 3.59 -29.33 15.07
C LEU A 691 4.72 -28.65 14.29
N VAL A 692 5.96 -28.78 14.78
CA VAL A 692 7.15 -28.18 14.18
C VAL A 692 8.00 -29.25 13.50
N PHE A 693 8.32 -29.03 12.24
CA PHE A 693 9.20 -29.87 11.44
C PHE A 693 10.43 -29.04 11.04
N ASP A 694 11.46 -29.10 11.88
CA ASP A 694 12.66 -28.26 11.83
C ASP A 694 13.71 -28.73 10.81
N LYS A 695 13.50 -29.90 10.20
CA LYS A 695 14.46 -30.59 9.32
C LYS A 695 13.76 -31.10 8.05
N PRO A 696 14.45 -31.15 6.89
CA PRO A 696 13.95 -31.85 5.71
C PRO A 696 13.72 -33.34 5.97
N GLY A 697 12.65 -33.89 5.39
CA GLY A 697 12.23 -35.27 5.64
C GLY A 697 10.83 -35.57 5.07
N ASP A 698 10.36 -36.81 5.20
CA ASP A 698 8.97 -37.18 4.93
C ASP A 698 8.25 -37.43 6.26
N TYR A 699 7.13 -36.74 6.47
CA TYR A 699 6.35 -36.78 7.71
C TYR A 699 4.88 -37.07 7.42
N SER A 700 4.23 -37.86 8.27
CA SER A 700 2.78 -38.14 8.21
C SER A 700 2.17 -37.93 9.59
N VAL A 701 1.04 -37.23 9.65
CA VAL A 701 0.36 -36.84 10.89
C VAL A 701 -1.12 -37.23 10.86
N PRO A 702 -1.62 -38.03 11.82
CA PRO A 702 -0.87 -38.66 12.91
C PRO A 702 0.15 -39.68 12.36
N GLU A 703 1.19 -39.95 13.16
CA GLU A 703 2.17 -40.98 12.83
C GLU A 703 1.47 -42.34 12.68
N ALA A 704 1.93 -43.15 11.72
CA ALA A 704 1.31 -44.44 11.45
C ALA A 704 1.49 -45.36 12.68
N ALA A 705 0.36 -45.77 13.28
CA ALA A 705 0.39 -46.73 14.39
C ALA A 705 1.22 -47.96 13.98
N PRO A 706 2.18 -48.41 14.81
CA PRO A 706 3.05 -49.51 14.46
C PRO A 706 2.21 -50.74 14.14
N ALA A 707 2.55 -51.42 13.04
CA ALA A 707 1.82 -52.61 12.61
C ALA A 707 1.72 -53.61 13.78
N PRO A 708 0.53 -54.20 14.04
CA PRO A 708 0.39 -55.16 15.12
C PRO A 708 1.41 -56.26 14.91
N LYS A 709 2.26 -56.49 15.93
CA LYS A 709 3.24 -57.59 15.88
C LYS A 709 2.46 -58.87 15.53
N PRO A 710 2.95 -59.69 14.58
CA PRO A 710 2.32 -60.97 14.29
C PRO A 710 2.19 -61.74 15.62
N ALA A 711 1.00 -62.25 15.89
CA ALA A 711 0.76 -63.02 17.11
C ALA A 711 1.78 -64.17 17.18
N PRO A 712 2.37 -64.46 18.35
CA PRO A 712 3.29 -65.57 18.48
C PRO A 712 2.60 -66.84 17.98
N ALA A 713 3.26 -67.57 17.09
CA ALA A 713 2.74 -68.83 16.59
C ALA A 713 2.49 -69.77 17.77
N ALA A 714 1.29 -70.35 17.86
CA ALA A 714 0.92 -71.22 18.96
C ALA A 714 1.87 -72.42 19.02
N GLU A 715 2.58 -72.58 20.14
CA GLU A 715 3.45 -73.73 20.36
C GLU A 715 2.61 -75.02 20.37
N PRO A 716 3.06 -76.09 19.69
CA PRO A 716 2.37 -77.38 19.76
C PRO A 716 2.48 -77.96 21.18
N ALA A 717 1.40 -78.56 21.67
CA ALA A 717 1.31 -79.05 23.04
C ALA A 717 2.38 -80.13 23.37
N PRO A 718 2.93 -80.13 24.59
CA PRO A 718 4.01 -81.05 24.97
C PRO A 718 3.51 -82.48 25.16
N ALA A 719 4.30 -83.45 24.69
CA ALA A 719 4.14 -84.86 25.03
C ALA A 719 4.83 -85.17 26.38
N PRO A 720 4.30 -86.11 27.20
CA PRO A 720 4.82 -86.37 28.54
C PRO A 720 6.11 -87.21 28.54
N GLY A 721 7.05 -86.85 29.42
CA GLY A 721 8.27 -87.60 29.75
C GLY A 721 8.45 -87.78 31.27
N PRO A 722 9.18 -88.80 31.74
CA PRO A 722 9.18 -89.23 33.15
C PRO A 722 10.12 -88.44 34.09
N VAL A 723 10.17 -88.87 35.36
CA VAL A 723 10.56 -88.08 36.55
C VAL A 723 11.88 -88.54 37.20
N ALA A 724 12.57 -87.62 37.90
CA ALA A 724 13.77 -87.78 38.75
C ALA A 724 15.11 -87.96 37.98
N GLU A 725 16.29 -87.56 38.50
CA GLU A 725 16.72 -87.30 39.89
C GLU A 725 17.20 -85.84 40.18
N ALA A 726 18.01 -85.60 41.23
CA ALA A 726 18.10 -84.29 41.91
C ALA A 726 19.48 -83.89 42.50
N LYS A 727 19.61 -82.58 42.80
CA LYS A 727 20.62 -81.88 43.65
C LYS A 727 22.07 -81.78 43.11
N PRO A 728 22.90 -80.84 43.65
CA PRO A 728 22.60 -79.55 44.31
C PRO A 728 23.45 -78.35 43.78
N ALA A 729 23.16 -77.13 44.27
CA ALA A 729 24.11 -76.00 44.23
C ALA A 729 25.17 -76.14 45.36
N PRO A 730 26.34 -75.47 45.28
CA PRO A 730 26.46 -74.02 45.54
C PRO A 730 27.10 -73.29 44.32
N ALA A 731 27.61 -72.04 44.35
CA ALA A 731 27.90 -71.07 45.42
C ALA A 731 27.73 -69.61 44.93
N ALA A 732 28.30 -68.63 45.64
CA ALA A 732 28.34 -67.20 45.27
C ALA A 732 29.72 -66.59 45.59
N GLN A 733 30.07 -65.48 44.94
CA GLN A 733 31.10 -64.54 45.43
C GLN A 733 30.85 -63.12 44.93
N THR A 734 31.20 -62.15 45.77
CA THR A 734 31.06 -60.70 45.58
C THR A 734 32.44 -60.05 45.56
N GLU A 735 32.62 -58.95 44.84
CA GLU A 735 33.47 -57.85 45.33
C GLU A 735 33.18 -56.52 44.61
N ALA A 736 33.66 -55.42 45.17
CA ALA A 736 33.42 -54.06 44.70
C ALA A 736 34.65 -53.17 44.92
N SER A 737 34.84 -52.12 44.12
CA SER A 737 35.86 -51.08 44.33
C SER A 737 35.44 -49.74 43.72
N VAL A 738 35.98 -48.65 44.28
CA VAL A 738 35.63 -47.23 44.01
C VAL A 738 36.90 -46.36 44.26
N PRO A 739 36.84 -45.02 44.11
CA PRO A 739 37.34 -44.20 43.00
C PRO A 739 38.82 -43.74 43.17
N PRO A 740 39.32 -42.79 42.34
CA PRO A 740 39.23 -41.33 42.63
C PRO A 740 39.00 -40.48 41.34
N ALA A 741 39.12 -39.14 41.30
CA ALA A 741 38.60 -38.02 42.12
C ALA A 741 39.01 -36.68 41.42
N ASP A 742 38.40 -35.54 41.81
CA ASP A 742 38.81 -34.14 41.54
C ASP A 742 38.84 -33.63 40.06
N ASP A 743 38.79 -32.34 39.70
CA ASP A 743 37.99 -31.14 40.09
C ASP A 743 38.14 -30.11 38.89
N ALA A 744 37.65 -28.86 38.76
CA ALA A 744 36.94 -27.90 39.62
C ALA A 744 36.19 -26.82 38.78
N ALA A 745 35.09 -26.26 39.32
CA ALA A 745 34.43 -24.98 38.95
C ALA A 745 33.89 -24.79 37.50
N GLY A 746 32.91 -23.93 37.20
CA GLY A 746 32.05 -23.00 37.97
C GLY A 746 31.47 -21.94 37.00
N ALA A 747 30.50 -21.08 37.29
CA ALA A 747 29.47 -20.97 38.34
C ALA A 747 28.39 -19.98 37.82
N ALA A 748 27.15 -20.01 38.32
CA ALA A 748 26.06 -19.12 37.87
C ALA A 748 25.29 -18.46 39.03
N PRO A 749 24.95 -17.14 38.95
CA PRO A 749 24.15 -16.45 39.98
C PRO A 749 22.62 -16.62 39.78
N PRO A 750 21.78 -16.34 40.81
CA PRO A 750 20.59 -17.16 41.04
C PRO A 750 19.23 -16.43 40.99
N VAL A 751 18.17 -17.23 41.11
CA VAL A 751 16.78 -16.82 41.37
C VAL A 751 16.61 -16.34 42.83
N ALA A 752 15.76 -15.34 43.06
CA ALA A 752 15.29 -14.93 44.38
C ALA A 752 13.79 -15.29 44.57
N ALA A 753 13.39 -15.57 45.82
CA ALA A 753 12.10 -16.18 46.14
C ALA A 753 11.01 -15.18 46.61
N ALA A 754 9.76 -15.63 46.59
CA ALA A 754 8.60 -14.93 47.15
C ALA A 754 8.44 -15.18 48.67
N PRO A 755 7.64 -14.36 49.37
CA PRO A 755 6.93 -14.76 50.57
C PRO A 755 5.45 -15.09 50.26
N ALA A 756 4.84 -15.94 51.08
CA ALA A 756 3.40 -16.23 51.06
C ALA A 756 2.75 -15.90 52.41
N ALA A 757 1.51 -15.43 52.39
CA ALA A 757 0.60 -15.28 53.52
C ALA A 757 -0.80 -15.72 53.09
N ALA A 758 -1.67 -16.13 54.03
CA ALA A 758 -2.76 -17.06 53.72
C ALA A 758 -4.10 -16.76 54.41
N LEU A 759 -5.19 -17.24 53.78
CA LEU A 759 -6.57 -17.41 54.30
C LEU A 759 -7.31 -16.06 54.55
N GLN A 760 -8.64 -15.89 54.34
CA GLN A 760 -9.78 -16.82 54.45
C GLN A 760 -10.96 -16.45 53.50
N ALA A 761 -11.95 -17.37 53.44
CA ALA A 761 -13.39 -17.16 53.21
C ALA A 761 -13.96 -16.75 51.83
N GLU A 762 -14.95 -17.52 51.37
CA GLU A 762 -16.03 -17.08 50.46
C GLU A 762 -17.12 -16.32 51.26
N PRO A 763 -18.04 -15.60 50.61
CA PRO A 763 -19.30 -16.25 50.19
C PRO A 763 -19.84 -15.81 48.82
N ALA A 764 -20.84 -16.54 48.34
CA ALA A 764 -21.71 -16.20 47.21
C ALA A 764 -23.18 -16.05 47.69
N PRO A 765 -24.15 -15.74 46.81
CA PRO A 765 -24.21 -14.69 45.79
C PRO A 765 -25.36 -13.68 46.07
N ALA A 766 -25.49 -12.63 45.27
CA ALA A 766 -26.68 -11.76 45.27
C ALA A 766 -27.09 -11.36 43.83
N GLU A 767 -28.39 -11.25 43.60
CA GLU A 767 -29.02 -10.90 42.31
C GLU A 767 -29.32 -9.39 42.18
N PRO A 768 -29.65 -8.87 40.97
CA PRO A 768 -29.48 -7.45 40.66
C PRO A 768 -30.62 -6.52 41.11
N ALA A 769 -30.27 -5.26 41.33
CA ALA A 769 -31.21 -4.14 41.41
C ALA A 769 -31.17 -3.31 40.11
N ALA A 770 -32.35 -2.86 39.66
CA ALA A 770 -32.49 -1.93 38.53
C ALA A 770 -32.26 -0.47 38.99
N PRO A 771 -31.90 0.46 38.08
CA PRO A 771 -31.56 1.83 38.44
C PRO A 771 -32.79 2.68 38.81
N THR A 772 -32.53 3.73 39.59
CA THR A 772 -33.46 4.84 39.85
C THR A 772 -32.90 6.13 39.23
N ASP A 773 -33.66 6.78 38.37
CA ASP A 773 -33.39 8.17 37.96
C ASP A 773 -33.66 9.14 39.12
N GLU A 774 -32.76 10.11 39.35
CA GLU A 774 -33.08 11.53 39.59
C GLU A 774 -31.80 12.38 39.45
N ALA A 775 -31.94 13.70 39.26
CA ALA A 775 -30.91 14.53 38.61
C ALA A 775 -30.53 15.84 39.35
N ALA A 776 -29.34 16.36 39.04
CA ALA A 776 -28.86 17.74 39.21
C ALA A 776 -27.57 17.86 38.35
N GLU A 777 -27.46 18.75 37.33
CA GLU A 777 -26.94 20.14 37.41
C GLU A 777 -25.44 20.16 37.80
N GLU A 778 -24.45 20.80 37.15
CA GLU A 778 -24.21 21.86 36.14
C GLU A 778 -22.64 21.98 36.06
N ASP A 779 -21.94 22.68 35.15
CA ASP A 779 -22.06 22.77 33.68
C ASP A 779 -20.61 22.53 33.10
N GLU A 780 -19.88 23.25 32.23
CA GLU A 780 -20.01 24.47 31.40
C GLU A 780 -19.72 24.11 29.93
N ALA A 781 -20.45 24.63 28.93
CA ALA A 781 -20.09 24.41 27.51
C ALA A 781 -20.48 25.53 26.53
N GLU A 782 -19.52 26.39 26.16
CA GLU A 782 -19.60 27.24 24.95
C GLU A 782 -19.04 26.49 23.70
N GLY A 783 -19.52 26.68 22.48
CA GLY A 783 -20.63 27.52 22.00
C GLY A 783 -20.37 28.05 20.59
N ALA A 784 -20.93 27.45 19.53
CA ALA A 784 -20.64 27.84 18.14
C ALA A 784 -21.74 27.53 17.09
N GLY A 785 -22.69 28.47 16.97
CA GLY A 785 -23.32 28.95 15.71
C GLY A 785 -23.83 27.95 14.64
N GLU A 786 -25.15 27.94 14.45
CA GLU A 786 -25.86 27.20 13.39
C GLU A 786 -25.78 27.87 11.99
N ALA A 787 -26.09 27.08 10.95
CA ALA A 787 -26.65 27.56 9.68
C ALA A 787 -27.59 26.48 9.09
N GLU A 788 -28.81 26.85 8.71
CA GLU A 788 -29.85 25.90 8.25
C GLU A 788 -29.57 25.27 6.88
N PRO A 789 -30.00 24.00 6.67
CA PRO A 789 -30.36 23.45 5.37
C PRO A 789 -31.89 23.45 5.17
N ALA A 790 -32.37 23.90 4.00
CA ALA A 790 -33.79 23.98 3.68
C ALA A 790 -34.48 22.60 3.58
N ALA A 791 -35.78 22.56 3.92
CA ALA A 791 -36.55 21.33 4.10
C ALA A 791 -36.84 20.54 2.80
N ALA A 792 -36.85 19.21 2.93
CA ALA A 792 -37.47 18.28 1.97
C ALA A 792 -38.69 17.62 2.62
N ALA A 793 -39.83 17.60 1.92
CA ALA A 793 -41.11 17.18 2.49
C ALA A 793 -41.23 15.65 2.67
N SER A 794 -41.78 15.23 3.81
CA SER A 794 -42.08 13.83 4.12
C SER A 794 -43.53 13.47 3.80
N VAL A 795 -43.75 12.25 3.29
CA VAL A 795 -45.06 11.60 3.24
C VAL A 795 -44.86 10.14 3.69
N PRO A 796 -45.58 9.65 4.72
CA PRO A 796 -45.32 8.34 5.31
C PRO A 796 -46.07 7.19 4.61
N ALA A 797 -45.55 5.98 4.76
CA ALA A 797 -46.26 4.73 4.49
C ALA A 797 -46.06 3.75 5.66
N THR A 798 -47.09 3.01 6.03
CA THR A 798 -47.17 2.20 7.26
C THR A 798 -47.40 0.72 6.97
N ALA A 799 -47.33 -0.10 8.04
CA ALA A 799 -48.00 -1.40 8.19
C ALA A 799 -47.41 -2.66 7.50
N SER A 800 -46.69 -3.45 8.32
CA SER A 800 -47.01 -4.85 8.68
C SER A 800 -47.39 -5.91 7.61
N SER A 801 -46.62 -7.01 7.62
CA SER A 801 -47.04 -8.43 7.55
C SER A 801 -48.36 -8.85 6.87
N GLY A 802 -48.27 -9.76 5.88
CA GLY A 802 -49.43 -10.53 5.41
C GLY A 802 -49.09 -11.54 4.31
N SER A 803 -49.58 -12.78 4.44
CA SER A 803 -49.23 -13.92 3.57
C SER A 803 -50.23 -14.23 2.45
N GLY A 804 -49.73 -14.57 1.25
CA GLY A 804 -50.18 -15.76 0.51
C GLY A 804 -50.99 -15.60 -0.80
N LEU A 805 -50.57 -16.38 -1.82
CA LEU A 805 -51.31 -16.81 -3.03
C LEU A 805 -51.69 -15.71 -4.06
N SER A 806 -51.70 -15.94 -5.39
CA SER A 806 -51.22 -17.05 -6.25
C SER A 806 -51.24 -16.65 -7.74
N ALA A 807 -50.34 -17.24 -8.56
CA ALA A 807 -50.38 -17.28 -10.05
C ALA A 807 -50.25 -15.91 -10.79
N ASP A 808 -49.91 -15.81 -12.09
CA ASP A 808 -49.48 -16.79 -13.10
C ASP A 808 -48.59 -16.10 -14.17
N ALA A 809 -47.41 -16.62 -14.50
CA ALA A 809 -46.57 -16.15 -15.63
C ALA A 809 -45.48 -17.17 -16.01
N LYS A 810 -45.20 -17.33 -17.31
CA LYS A 810 -44.26 -18.35 -17.84
C LYS A 810 -42.85 -17.79 -18.08
N PRO A 811 -41.78 -18.60 -17.90
CA PRO A 811 -40.42 -18.19 -18.23
C PRO A 811 -40.18 -18.11 -19.75
N PHE A 812 -39.37 -17.13 -20.17
CA PHE A 812 -38.97 -16.93 -21.56
C PHE A 812 -37.67 -17.69 -21.88
N VAL A 813 -37.58 -18.29 -23.07
CA VAL A 813 -36.39 -19.03 -23.54
C VAL A 813 -35.76 -18.30 -24.72
N PRO A 814 -34.47 -17.91 -24.66
CA PRO A 814 -33.79 -17.30 -25.79
C PRO A 814 -33.44 -18.36 -26.86
N GLY A 815 -34.23 -18.42 -27.93
CA GLY A 815 -33.94 -19.22 -29.12
C GLY A 815 -32.82 -18.61 -29.97
N ALA A 816 -32.00 -19.45 -30.60
CA ALA A 816 -30.91 -19.01 -31.46
C ALA A 816 -31.39 -18.53 -32.84
N SER A 817 -30.71 -17.52 -33.40
CA SER A 817 -30.82 -17.15 -34.81
C SER A 817 -29.45 -16.78 -35.39
N SER A 818 -29.11 -17.39 -36.52
CA SER A 818 -27.90 -17.07 -37.31
C SER A 818 -28.28 -16.29 -38.56
N PRO A 819 -27.44 -15.35 -39.02
CA PRO A 819 -27.44 -14.92 -40.42
C PRO A 819 -26.15 -15.40 -41.13
N THR A 820 -26.31 -16.10 -42.24
CA THR A 820 -25.21 -16.48 -43.14
C THR A 820 -24.90 -15.36 -44.14
N ALA A 821 -23.62 -15.01 -44.32
CA ALA A 821 -23.16 -14.19 -45.44
C ALA A 821 -21.79 -14.68 -45.95
N THR A 822 -21.62 -14.76 -47.27
CA THR A 822 -20.48 -15.40 -47.94
C THR A 822 -19.43 -14.37 -48.39
N PRO A 823 -18.11 -14.61 -48.21
CA PRO A 823 -17.07 -13.74 -48.74
C PRO A 823 -16.80 -13.98 -50.24
N PRO A 824 -16.44 -12.95 -51.02
CA PRO A 824 -16.18 -13.08 -52.46
C PRO A 824 -14.76 -13.59 -52.79
N LYS A 825 -14.63 -14.18 -53.98
CA LYS A 825 -13.38 -14.27 -54.78
C LYS A 825 -13.48 -13.21 -55.91
N ALA A 826 -12.46 -12.82 -56.68
CA ALA A 826 -11.17 -13.45 -56.97
C ALA A 826 -10.12 -12.41 -57.47
N SER A 827 -9.08 -12.89 -58.17
CA SER A 827 -8.11 -12.15 -59.03
C SER A 827 -6.91 -11.48 -58.31
N THR A 828 -5.68 -11.42 -58.88
CA THR A 828 -4.88 -12.48 -59.58
C THR A 828 -3.39 -12.09 -59.65
N SER A 829 -2.50 -13.09 -59.78
CA SER A 829 -1.07 -12.96 -60.18
C SER A 829 -0.14 -12.35 -59.10
N SER A 830 1.19 -12.60 -59.05
CA SER A 830 2.08 -13.49 -59.83
C SER A 830 3.29 -13.93 -58.96
N GLY A 831 4.25 -14.75 -59.47
CA GLY A 831 5.66 -14.55 -59.04
C GLY A 831 6.54 -15.66 -58.42
N SER A 832 6.45 -16.95 -58.78
CA SER A 832 7.54 -17.97 -58.56
C SER A 832 7.88 -18.35 -57.08
N LYS A 833 8.78 -19.29 -56.69
CA LYS A 833 9.29 -20.58 -57.21
C LYS A 833 10.05 -21.34 -56.08
N SER A 834 9.81 -22.65 -55.89
CA SER A 834 10.72 -23.65 -55.24
C SER A 834 10.92 -23.55 -53.68
N SER A 835 11.24 -24.59 -52.90
CA SER A 835 11.60 -26.01 -53.18
C SER A 835 11.12 -27.03 -52.11
N LYS A 836 10.99 -28.31 -52.50
CA LYS A 836 10.55 -29.49 -51.71
C LYS A 836 11.43 -29.91 -50.51
N LYS A 837 10.80 -30.30 -49.38
CA LYS A 837 10.85 -31.64 -48.69
C LYS A 837 10.29 -31.48 -47.24
N LYS A 838 9.50 -32.35 -46.58
CA LYS A 838 8.75 -33.63 -46.79
C LYS A 838 9.13 -34.72 -45.76
N LYS A 839 8.16 -35.02 -44.87
CA LYS A 839 8.00 -36.18 -43.95
C LYS A 839 8.94 -36.32 -42.73
N GLY A 840 8.29 -36.44 -41.56
CA GLY A 840 8.70 -37.21 -40.38
C GLY A 840 7.44 -37.51 -39.55
N LYS A 841 7.19 -38.76 -39.16
CA LYS A 841 5.99 -39.16 -38.39
C LYS A 841 6.30 -40.43 -37.58
N GLY A 842 5.81 -40.49 -36.34
CA GLY A 842 6.06 -41.58 -35.39
C GLY A 842 6.79 -41.08 -34.14
N ARG A 843 6.39 -41.48 -32.92
CA ARG A 843 5.36 -42.47 -32.56
C ARG A 843 4.59 -42.00 -31.33
#